data_AF-A0A8X6LDP8-F1
#
_entry.id   AF-A0A8X6LDP8-F1
#
_cell.length_a   1.000
_cell.length_b   1.000
_cell.length_c   1.000
_cell.angle_alpha   90.00
_cell.angle_beta   90.00
_cell.angle_gamma   90.00
#
_symmetry.space_group_name_H-M   'P 1'
#
loop_
_entity.id
_entity.type
_entity.pdbx_description
1 polymer ?
#
loop_
_entity_poly.entity_id
_entity_poly.type
_entity_poly.pdbx_seq_one_letter_code
_entity_poly.pdbx_strand_id
1 'polypeptide(L)'
;MASFTISMVLVLFVASLVLPSTTALNIDFTYHNFPQMTAVLRQLANEYPELTKLYSIGKSVQGRDLWVLLVTNNPNEEPLLKPNVKYVANMHGNEPVGRELMLHLLSLLLDGYGKDDYITWLLDNTRIHIMPSMNPDGFEASSEGECSGVQGRGNANNADLNRNFPDYFAGRPKVPIQPETRAVMDWIKQIQFVLSGNFHGGALVASYPFDNIPANSPKNFRKFGSPSRTPDDDVFKHLAEVYSFNHKNMYLGVTCRDGSPPFSNGTTNGAAWYSLIGGMQDYNYVWGSCMEITLEISCCKYPKSYQLPQFWNDNQKAILQYLGEVHQGIWGQVTDQNKNPVSNATIKIKGRDFGTRTTYRGEYWRILRPGTYVLHAEANGYDPVELTVDVSKGVVIQNITLYQQSSTYYEPRSEPTFQRGSVPSITPVHNAASAFRSGSLKGIWPTFTVNETFTNVTSLKALVNTDLVDETFSTVNTVTDTDTIDLEYNYTDTNTSPNDYNSTPNVTRIHFQFRTGQLHRTQNDLSSSGLSDGCFPDFDVVDNQQKFRLCECVQVWNVKFSFASLHHHCNLLSEFSETQRSCDIPTKLCVPNCTATHRLQPPIKPLASELPILWVNENVWSYIFNPDGYSFLIS
;
A
#
# COMPACT_ATOMS: atom_id res chain seq x y z
N MET A 1 -72.45 -62.72 -25.68
CA MET A 1 -71.87 -62.50 -24.33
C MET A 1 -70.44 -62.01 -24.50
N ALA A 2 -70.10 -60.94 -23.77
CA ALA A 2 -68.77 -60.32 -23.56
C ALA A 2 -68.08 -59.73 -24.83
N SER A 3 -68.00 -58.41 -25.02
CA SER A 3 -67.28 -57.37 -24.24
C SER A 3 -65.77 -57.46 -24.41
N PHE A 4 -65.15 -56.47 -25.07
CA PHE A 4 -64.29 -55.45 -24.44
C PHE A 4 -63.59 -54.61 -25.51
N THR A 5 -64.02 -53.36 -25.63
CA THR A 5 -63.34 -52.27 -26.32
C THR A 5 -62.12 -51.85 -25.51
N ILE A 6 -60.93 -51.89 -26.13
CA ILE A 6 -59.71 -51.32 -25.57
C ILE A 6 -59.78 -49.80 -25.75
N SER A 7 -60.17 -49.09 -24.70
CA SER A 7 -59.95 -47.65 -24.57
C SER A 7 -58.48 -47.43 -24.24
N MET A 8 -57.73 -46.92 -25.21
CA MET A 8 -56.36 -46.45 -25.02
C MET A 8 -56.43 -45.05 -24.38
N VAL A 9 -56.33 -44.99 -23.05
CA VAL A 9 -56.22 -43.74 -22.29
C VAL A 9 -54.82 -43.17 -22.53
N LEU A 10 -54.74 -42.11 -23.33
CA LEU A 10 -53.56 -41.26 -23.48
C LEU A 10 -53.36 -40.50 -22.15
N VAL A 11 -52.52 -41.04 -21.27
CA VAL A 11 -52.07 -40.32 -20.07
C VAL A 11 -51.10 -39.23 -20.52
N LEU A 12 -51.61 -38.00 -20.62
CA LEU A 12 -50.79 -36.79 -20.69
C LEU A 12 -49.96 -36.70 -19.41
N PHE A 13 -48.69 -37.12 -19.48
CA PHE A 13 -47.67 -36.75 -18.51
C PHE A 13 -47.41 -35.24 -18.67
N VAL A 14 -48.21 -34.43 -17.98
CA VAL A 14 -47.81 -33.05 -17.67
C VAL A 14 -46.72 -33.19 -16.62
N ALA A 15 -45.47 -33.18 -17.07
CA ALA A 15 -44.34 -32.92 -16.18
C ALA A 15 -44.54 -31.50 -15.66
N SER A 16 -45.15 -31.38 -14.48
CA SER A 16 -45.13 -30.15 -13.72
C SER A 16 -43.67 -29.77 -13.54
N LEU A 17 -43.18 -28.78 -14.30
CA LEU A 17 -42.00 -28.02 -13.89
C LEU A 17 -42.36 -27.38 -12.55
N VAL A 18 -42.06 -28.09 -11.47
CA VAL A 18 -41.86 -27.46 -10.18
C VAL A 18 -40.61 -26.63 -10.36
N LEU A 19 -40.77 -25.38 -10.79
CA LEU A 19 -39.74 -24.37 -10.57
C LEU A 19 -39.45 -24.43 -9.08
N PRO A 20 -38.23 -24.75 -8.64
CA PRO A 20 -37.90 -24.65 -7.23
C PRO A 20 -38.20 -23.21 -6.83
N SER A 21 -39.18 -23.02 -5.96
CA SER A 21 -39.39 -21.75 -5.29
C SER A 21 -38.10 -21.47 -4.53
N THR A 22 -37.23 -20.63 -5.09
CA THR A 22 -36.00 -20.17 -4.45
C THR A 22 -36.40 -19.24 -3.31
N THR A 23 -36.83 -19.82 -2.20
CA THR A 23 -36.91 -19.08 -0.94
C THR A 23 -35.48 -18.69 -0.59
N ALA A 24 -35.23 -17.39 -0.46
CA ALA A 24 -33.92 -16.84 -0.09
C ALA A 24 -33.30 -17.63 1.07
N LEU A 25 -32.01 -17.95 0.98
CA LEU A 25 -31.30 -18.57 2.09
C LEU A 25 -31.35 -17.63 3.29
N ASN A 26 -32.12 -18.03 4.30
CA ASN A 26 -32.18 -17.32 5.57
C ASN A 26 -30.92 -17.69 6.39
N ILE A 27 -29.97 -16.76 6.47
CA ILE A 27 -28.79 -16.89 7.31
C ILE A 27 -29.17 -16.32 8.68
N ASP A 28 -29.06 -17.15 9.72
CA ASP A 28 -29.39 -16.72 11.09
C ASP A 28 -28.36 -15.71 11.60
N PHE A 29 -28.81 -14.70 12.34
CA PHE A 29 -27.95 -13.72 13.01
C PHE A 29 -27.26 -14.34 14.25
N THR A 30 -26.34 -15.26 13.99
CA THR A 30 -25.50 -15.94 14.98
C THR A 30 -24.05 -15.94 14.50
N TYR A 31 -23.12 -16.32 15.38
CA TYR A 31 -21.73 -16.48 14.96
C TYR A 31 -21.52 -17.84 14.30
N HIS A 32 -21.06 -17.83 13.05
CA HIS A 32 -20.78 -19.04 12.29
C HIS A 32 -19.33 -19.44 12.46
N ASN A 33 -19.06 -20.58 13.12
CA ASN A 33 -17.72 -21.17 13.14
C ASN A 33 -17.26 -21.59 11.73
N PHE A 34 -16.00 -21.98 11.57
CA PHE A 34 -15.43 -22.26 10.26
C PHE A 34 -16.21 -23.32 9.46
N PRO A 35 -16.60 -24.49 10.04
CA PRO A 35 -17.48 -25.43 9.36
C PRO A 35 -18.84 -24.84 8.95
N GLN A 36 -19.49 -24.08 9.84
CA GLN A 36 -20.79 -23.46 9.58
C GLN A 36 -20.70 -22.39 8.48
N MET A 37 -19.73 -21.49 8.56
CA MET A 37 -19.46 -20.47 7.54
C MET A 37 -19.15 -21.13 6.18
N THR A 38 -18.34 -22.20 6.18
CA THR A 38 -18.03 -22.97 4.96
C THR A 38 -19.31 -23.59 4.37
N ALA A 39 -20.21 -24.11 5.21
CA ALA A 39 -21.47 -24.67 4.77
C ALA A 39 -22.37 -23.60 4.14
N VAL A 40 -22.50 -22.43 4.76
CA VAL A 40 -23.25 -21.27 4.23
C VAL A 40 -22.69 -20.86 2.86
N LEU A 41 -21.37 -20.67 2.73
CA LEU A 41 -20.76 -20.27 1.46
C LEU A 41 -20.96 -21.30 0.34
N ARG A 42 -20.84 -22.59 0.66
CA ARG A 42 -21.10 -23.68 -0.31
C ARG A 42 -22.57 -23.74 -0.69
N GLN A 43 -23.47 -23.52 0.26
CA GLN A 43 -24.90 -23.50 -0.01
C GLN A 43 -25.27 -22.35 -0.95
N LEU A 44 -24.82 -21.13 -0.67
CA LEU A 44 -25.02 -19.98 -1.55
C LEU A 44 -24.47 -20.25 -2.96
N ALA A 45 -23.28 -20.85 -3.05
CA ALA A 45 -22.67 -21.18 -4.33
C ALA A 45 -23.47 -22.22 -5.13
N ASN A 46 -24.09 -23.18 -4.44
CA ASN A 46 -24.91 -24.21 -5.07
C ASN A 46 -26.31 -23.71 -5.46
N GLU A 47 -26.89 -22.79 -4.69
CA GLU A 47 -28.22 -22.22 -4.95
C GLU A 47 -28.19 -21.15 -6.04
N TYR A 48 -27.08 -20.41 -6.16
CA TYR A 48 -26.91 -19.33 -7.14
C TYR A 48 -25.68 -19.54 -8.04
N PRO A 49 -25.55 -20.68 -8.76
CA PRO A 49 -24.34 -21.00 -9.54
C PRO A 49 -24.11 -20.03 -10.71
N GLU A 50 -25.17 -19.43 -11.25
CA GLU A 50 -25.10 -18.45 -12.33
C GLU A 50 -24.62 -17.08 -11.86
N LEU A 51 -24.68 -16.80 -10.55
CA LEU A 51 -24.26 -15.52 -9.96
C LEU A 51 -22.98 -15.62 -9.13
N THR A 52 -22.50 -16.83 -8.83
CA THR A 52 -21.46 -17.03 -7.83
C THR A 52 -20.35 -18.00 -8.24
N LYS A 53 -19.17 -17.76 -7.68
CA LYS A 53 -18.05 -18.71 -7.75
C LYS A 53 -17.30 -18.73 -6.43
N LEU A 54 -17.39 -19.84 -5.72
CA LEU A 54 -16.66 -20.09 -4.48
C LEU A 54 -15.26 -20.60 -4.80
N TYR A 55 -14.24 -20.00 -4.20
CA TYR A 55 -12.86 -20.46 -4.31
C TYR A 55 -12.09 -20.19 -3.01
N SER A 56 -10.96 -20.87 -2.86
CA SER A 56 -10.03 -20.67 -1.75
C SER A 56 -8.75 -20.03 -2.30
N ILE A 57 -8.25 -18.97 -1.66
CA ILE A 57 -6.99 -18.31 -2.07
C ILE A 57 -5.76 -18.92 -1.41
N GLY A 58 -5.96 -19.88 -0.51
CA GLY A 58 -4.91 -20.48 0.30
C GLY A 58 -5.46 -21.10 1.57
N LYS A 59 -4.57 -21.47 2.48
CA LYS A 59 -4.93 -22.05 3.77
C LYS A 59 -4.29 -21.27 4.91
N SER A 60 -4.98 -21.23 6.04
CA SER A 60 -4.43 -20.76 7.31
C SER A 60 -3.33 -21.69 7.83
N VAL A 61 -2.65 -21.27 8.89
CA VAL A 61 -1.65 -22.11 9.58
C VAL A 61 -2.21 -23.48 10.00
N GLN A 62 -3.46 -23.54 10.46
CA GLN A 62 -4.13 -24.79 10.85
C GLN A 62 -4.88 -25.49 9.69
N GLY A 63 -4.63 -25.08 8.44
CA GLY A 63 -5.14 -25.76 7.25
C GLY A 63 -6.59 -25.40 6.86
N ARG A 64 -7.20 -24.37 7.48
CA ARG A 64 -8.53 -23.89 7.11
C ARG A 64 -8.46 -23.09 5.81
N ASP A 65 -9.37 -23.35 4.89
CA ASP A 65 -9.44 -22.62 3.62
C ASP A 65 -9.74 -21.12 3.84
N LEU A 66 -9.06 -20.28 3.08
CA LEU A 66 -9.31 -18.85 3.02
C LEU A 66 -10.34 -18.60 1.91
N TRP A 67 -11.61 -18.80 2.27
CA TRP A 67 -12.73 -18.75 1.34
C TRP A 67 -13.00 -17.34 0.82
N VAL A 68 -13.28 -17.27 -0.48
CA VAL A 68 -13.80 -16.09 -1.17
C VAL A 68 -15.00 -16.51 -2.02
N LEU A 69 -16.11 -15.79 -1.91
CA LEU A 69 -17.23 -15.92 -2.83
C LEU A 69 -17.23 -14.72 -3.78
N LEU A 70 -16.99 -14.98 -5.06
CA LEU A 70 -17.25 -14.01 -6.13
C LEU A 70 -18.77 -13.96 -6.36
N VAL A 71 -19.34 -12.75 -6.43
CA VAL A 71 -20.73 -12.48 -6.79
C VAL A 71 -20.78 -11.48 -7.94
N THR A 72 -21.44 -11.84 -9.03
CA THR A 72 -21.61 -11.01 -10.25
C THR A 72 -22.63 -11.67 -11.19
N ASN A 73 -23.21 -10.95 -12.15
CA ASN A 73 -24.23 -11.52 -13.05
C ASN A 73 -23.79 -12.70 -13.94
N ASN A 74 -22.48 -12.91 -14.11
CA ASN A 74 -21.90 -14.12 -14.70
C ASN A 74 -20.45 -14.31 -14.20
N PRO A 75 -20.19 -15.26 -13.28
CA PRO A 75 -18.89 -15.43 -12.66
C PRO A 75 -17.87 -16.15 -13.56
N ASN A 76 -18.32 -16.79 -14.64
CA ASN A 76 -17.48 -17.55 -15.57
C ASN A 76 -16.97 -16.69 -16.74
N GLU A 77 -17.58 -15.53 -16.97
CA GLU A 77 -17.12 -14.54 -17.94
C GLU A 77 -16.42 -13.39 -17.24
N GLU A 78 -15.50 -12.73 -17.93
CA GLU A 78 -14.85 -11.51 -17.47
C GLU A 78 -15.01 -10.43 -18.55
N PRO A 79 -16.13 -9.69 -18.58
CA PRO A 79 -16.32 -8.62 -19.55
C PRO A 79 -15.22 -7.56 -19.46
N LEU A 80 -14.90 -6.93 -20.60
CA LEU A 80 -13.95 -5.82 -20.62
C LEU A 80 -14.44 -4.67 -19.75
N LEU A 81 -13.51 -4.04 -19.02
CA LEU A 81 -13.70 -2.87 -18.17
C LEU A 81 -14.65 -3.07 -16.98
N LYS A 82 -15.13 -4.29 -16.71
CA LYS A 82 -15.92 -4.60 -15.52
C LYS A 82 -15.00 -4.70 -14.29
N PRO A 83 -15.01 -3.74 -13.35
CA PRO A 83 -14.03 -3.68 -12.28
C PRO A 83 -14.20 -4.82 -11.27
N ASN A 84 -13.07 -5.30 -10.74
CA ASN A 84 -13.04 -6.19 -9.59
C ASN A 84 -12.92 -5.35 -8.30
N VAL A 85 -13.80 -5.63 -7.32
CA VAL A 85 -13.75 -5.05 -5.98
C VAL A 85 -13.70 -6.16 -4.94
N LYS A 86 -13.17 -5.86 -3.75
CA LYS A 86 -13.13 -6.86 -2.67
C LYS A 86 -13.45 -6.31 -1.30
N TYR A 87 -14.16 -7.11 -0.52
CA TYR A 87 -14.23 -6.95 0.93
C TYR A 87 -13.50 -8.08 1.64
N VAL A 88 -12.73 -7.71 2.66
CA VAL A 88 -12.02 -8.64 3.54
C VAL A 88 -12.46 -8.36 4.96
N ALA A 89 -12.78 -9.41 5.72
CA ALA A 89 -13.17 -9.26 7.11
C ALA A 89 -12.39 -10.22 8.01
N ASN A 90 -12.43 -9.92 9.32
CA ASN A 90 -11.97 -10.83 10.37
C ASN A 90 -10.50 -11.27 10.17
N MET A 91 -9.64 -10.31 9.78
CA MET A 91 -8.19 -10.51 9.78
C MET A 91 -7.61 -10.55 11.20
N HIS A 92 -8.28 -9.90 12.15
CA HIS A 92 -8.18 -10.24 13.56
C HIS A 92 -9.34 -11.17 13.91
N GLY A 93 -9.02 -12.37 14.39
CA GLY A 93 -10.02 -13.41 14.64
C GLY A 93 -11.08 -13.01 15.65
N ASN A 94 -10.72 -12.18 16.64
CA ASN A 94 -11.63 -11.71 17.68
C ASN A 94 -12.44 -10.46 17.32
N GLU A 95 -12.43 -10.04 16.05
CA GLU A 95 -13.23 -8.94 15.52
C GLU A 95 -14.26 -9.48 14.50
N PRO A 96 -15.23 -10.32 14.93
CA PRO A 96 -16.10 -11.09 14.03
C PRO A 96 -17.31 -10.35 13.47
N VAL A 97 -17.62 -9.11 13.87
CA VAL A 97 -18.80 -8.42 13.35
C VAL A 97 -18.76 -8.35 11.82
N GLY A 98 -17.60 -7.97 11.25
CA GLY A 98 -17.40 -7.94 9.80
C GLY A 98 -17.58 -9.31 9.14
N ARG A 99 -17.18 -10.41 9.81
CA ARG A 99 -17.34 -11.78 9.30
C ARG A 99 -18.81 -12.08 9.02
N GLU A 100 -19.67 -11.81 10.00
CA GLU A 100 -21.09 -12.09 9.86
C GLU A 100 -21.76 -11.12 8.88
N LEU A 101 -21.41 -9.82 8.91
CA LEU A 101 -21.95 -8.85 7.94
C LEU A 101 -21.64 -9.24 6.49
N MET A 102 -20.47 -9.85 6.22
CA MET A 102 -20.13 -10.35 4.90
C MET A 102 -21.02 -11.51 4.46
N LEU A 103 -21.43 -12.41 5.36
CA LEU A 103 -22.38 -13.48 5.03
C LEU A 103 -23.77 -12.92 4.72
N HIS A 104 -24.25 -11.96 5.51
CA HIS A 104 -25.54 -11.30 5.26
C HIS A 104 -25.52 -10.44 3.99
N LEU A 105 -24.40 -9.79 3.66
CA LEU A 105 -24.21 -9.08 2.39
C LEU A 105 -24.34 -10.03 1.20
N LEU A 106 -23.74 -11.22 1.27
CA LEU A 106 -23.85 -12.22 0.21
C LEU A 106 -25.31 -12.63 -0.01
N SER A 107 -26.04 -12.94 1.06
CA SER A 107 -27.47 -13.27 0.96
C SER A 107 -28.29 -12.11 0.37
N LEU A 108 -28.04 -10.87 0.82
CA LEU A 108 -28.72 -9.68 0.29
C LEU A 108 -28.48 -9.49 -1.23
N LEU A 109 -27.22 -9.57 -1.68
CA LEU A 109 -26.88 -9.37 -3.09
C LEU A 109 -27.52 -10.42 -3.98
N LEU A 110 -27.55 -11.68 -3.53
CA LEU A 110 -28.11 -12.80 -4.29
C LEU A 110 -29.63 -12.79 -4.33
N ASP A 111 -30.27 -12.50 -3.18
CA ASP A 111 -31.73 -12.38 -3.13
C ASP A 111 -32.26 -11.14 -3.85
N GLY A 112 -31.49 -10.05 -3.82
CA GLY A 112 -31.84 -8.77 -4.45
C GLY A 112 -31.65 -8.74 -5.97
N TYR A 113 -30.87 -9.64 -6.56
CA TYR A 113 -30.65 -9.65 -8.01
C TYR A 113 -31.96 -9.93 -8.78
N GLY A 114 -32.34 -9.03 -9.68
CA GLY A 114 -33.60 -9.08 -10.41
C GLY A 114 -34.82 -8.57 -9.62
N LYS A 115 -34.64 -8.14 -8.35
CA LYS A 115 -35.71 -7.59 -7.49
C LYS A 115 -35.45 -6.14 -7.07
N ASP A 116 -34.20 -5.81 -6.79
CA ASP A 116 -33.74 -4.47 -6.43
C ASP A 116 -32.89 -3.91 -7.58
N ASP A 117 -33.28 -2.74 -8.10
CA ASP A 117 -32.66 -2.14 -9.28
C ASP A 117 -31.18 -1.79 -9.04
N TYR A 118 -30.82 -1.35 -7.82
CA TYR A 118 -29.44 -0.97 -7.50
C TYR A 118 -28.55 -2.20 -7.37
N ILE A 119 -29.00 -3.25 -6.67
CA ILE A 119 -28.27 -4.52 -6.55
C ILE A 119 -28.10 -5.16 -7.93
N THR A 120 -29.15 -5.16 -8.75
CA THR A 120 -29.10 -5.68 -10.12
C THR A 120 -28.06 -4.94 -10.94
N TRP A 121 -28.12 -3.60 -10.96
CA TRP A 121 -27.12 -2.77 -11.62
C TRP A 121 -25.70 -3.03 -11.09
N LEU A 122 -25.54 -3.17 -9.77
CA LEU A 122 -24.24 -3.40 -9.15
C LEU A 122 -23.62 -4.73 -9.60
N LEU A 123 -24.39 -5.82 -9.61
CA LEU A 123 -23.90 -7.14 -10.04
C LEU A 123 -23.71 -7.24 -11.56
N ASP A 124 -24.51 -6.51 -12.34
CA ASP A 124 -24.33 -6.41 -13.80
C ASP A 124 -23.04 -5.68 -14.17
N ASN A 125 -22.62 -4.69 -13.36
CA ASN A 125 -21.49 -3.82 -13.68
C ASN A 125 -20.25 -4.05 -12.80
N THR A 126 -20.29 -4.92 -11.79
CA THR A 126 -19.15 -5.14 -10.87
C THR A 126 -18.89 -6.63 -10.63
N ARG A 127 -17.63 -6.98 -10.41
CA ARG A 127 -17.23 -8.30 -9.89
C ARG A 127 -16.85 -8.14 -8.42
N ILE A 128 -17.71 -8.63 -7.53
CA ILE A 128 -17.57 -8.40 -6.09
C ILE A 128 -17.01 -9.67 -5.44
N HIS A 129 -15.83 -9.57 -4.84
CA HIS A 129 -15.20 -10.68 -4.14
C HIS A 129 -15.27 -10.48 -2.62
N ILE A 130 -15.92 -11.39 -1.91
CA ILE A 130 -16.12 -11.26 -0.47
C ILE A 130 -15.37 -12.39 0.25
N MET A 131 -14.44 -12.00 1.13
CA MET A 131 -13.72 -12.85 2.07
C MET A 131 -14.25 -12.61 3.49
N PRO A 132 -15.12 -13.47 4.03
CA PRO A 132 -15.68 -13.28 5.37
C PRO A 132 -14.63 -13.43 6.49
N SER A 133 -13.58 -14.23 6.28
CA SER A 133 -12.55 -14.46 7.30
C SER A 133 -11.18 -14.70 6.70
N MET A 134 -10.30 -13.73 6.89
CA MET A 134 -8.87 -13.85 6.58
C MET A 134 -8.11 -14.63 7.68
N ASN A 135 -8.56 -14.57 8.93
CA ASN A 135 -7.97 -15.28 10.07
C ASN A 135 -8.96 -16.25 10.73
N PRO A 136 -9.33 -17.35 10.06
CA PRO A 136 -10.27 -18.31 10.62
C PRO A 136 -9.72 -19.01 11.86
N ASP A 137 -8.40 -19.18 11.98
CA ASP A 137 -7.77 -19.81 13.15
C ASP A 137 -7.93 -18.96 14.42
N GLY A 138 -7.69 -17.65 14.30
CA GLY A 138 -7.90 -16.71 15.39
C GLY A 138 -9.37 -16.64 15.81
N PHE A 139 -10.30 -16.72 14.86
CA PHE A 139 -11.74 -16.72 15.16
C PHE A 139 -12.12 -17.91 16.05
N GLU A 140 -11.68 -19.12 15.70
CA GLU A 140 -11.97 -20.32 16.50
C GLU A 140 -11.34 -20.28 17.90
N ALA A 141 -10.29 -19.48 18.09
CA ALA A 141 -9.64 -19.26 19.39
C ALA A 141 -10.25 -18.10 20.20
N SER A 142 -11.18 -17.35 19.62
CA SER A 142 -11.84 -16.18 20.23
C SER A 142 -13.06 -16.59 21.06
N SER A 143 -13.64 -15.64 21.81
CA SER A 143 -14.78 -15.92 22.69
C SER A 143 -15.82 -14.81 22.67
N GLU A 144 -17.09 -15.22 22.61
CA GLU A 144 -18.23 -14.30 22.51
C GLU A 144 -18.44 -13.47 23.77
N GLY A 145 -18.54 -12.15 23.61
CA GLY A 145 -18.70 -11.18 24.70
C GLY A 145 -17.39 -10.49 25.09
N GLU A 146 -16.25 -10.90 24.54
CA GLU A 146 -14.95 -10.27 24.80
C GLU A 146 -14.77 -8.99 23.97
N CYS A 147 -15.04 -7.84 24.58
CA CYS A 147 -15.06 -6.55 23.87
C CYS A 147 -13.69 -5.89 23.68
N SER A 148 -12.68 -6.21 24.49
CA SER A 148 -11.39 -5.47 24.50
C SER A 148 -10.14 -6.36 24.56
N GLY A 149 -10.31 -7.68 24.62
CA GLY A 149 -9.21 -8.63 24.71
C GLY A 149 -8.35 -8.77 23.44
N VAL A 150 -7.27 -9.55 23.56
CA VAL A 150 -6.37 -9.91 22.46
C VAL A 150 -6.40 -11.40 22.12
N GLN A 151 -7.11 -12.21 22.92
CA GLN A 151 -7.30 -13.64 22.65
C GLN A 151 -7.95 -13.82 21.27
N GLY A 152 -7.32 -14.64 20.42
CA GLY A 152 -7.78 -14.90 19.05
C GLY A 152 -7.56 -13.74 18.06
N ARG A 153 -6.90 -12.65 18.47
CA ARG A 153 -6.54 -11.55 17.55
C ARG A 153 -5.51 -12.00 16.50
N GLY A 154 -4.41 -12.60 16.95
CA GLY A 154 -3.35 -13.10 16.07
C GLY A 154 -3.79 -14.35 15.31
N ASN A 155 -3.03 -14.74 14.28
CA ASN A 155 -3.21 -16.05 13.64
C ASN A 155 -2.73 -17.19 14.57
N ALA A 156 -2.72 -18.44 14.11
CA ALA A 156 -2.33 -19.56 14.98
C ALA A 156 -0.85 -19.53 15.43
N ASN A 157 0.02 -18.78 14.75
CA ASN A 157 1.40 -18.51 15.18
C ASN A 157 1.50 -17.26 16.07
N ASN A 158 0.36 -16.72 16.52
CA ASN A 158 0.25 -15.50 17.30
C ASN A 158 0.84 -14.25 16.62
N ALA A 159 0.89 -14.24 15.29
CA ALA A 159 1.29 -13.07 14.51
C ALA A 159 0.07 -12.17 14.23
N ASP A 160 0.24 -10.85 14.37
CA ASP A 160 -0.76 -9.88 13.94
C ASP A 160 -0.69 -9.73 12.41
N LEU A 161 -1.72 -10.22 11.70
CA LEU A 161 -1.77 -10.20 10.24
C LEU A 161 -1.79 -8.77 9.68
N ASN A 162 -2.29 -7.78 10.45
CA ASN A 162 -2.27 -6.37 10.08
C ASN A 162 -0.99 -5.66 10.54
N ARG A 163 0.08 -6.41 10.81
CA ARG A 163 1.47 -5.95 10.97
C ARG A 163 2.45 -6.79 10.13
N ASN A 164 1.91 -7.62 9.23
CA ASN A 164 2.67 -8.66 8.55
C ASN A 164 2.83 -8.40 7.04
N PHE A 165 2.29 -7.33 6.49
CA PHE A 165 2.52 -6.95 5.09
C PHE A 165 3.80 -6.11 4.94
N PRO A 166 4.48 -6.17 3.78
CA PRO A 166 5.52 -5.19 3.45
C PRO A 166 5.02 -3.76 3.62
N ASP A 167 5.85 -2.91 4.21
CA ASP A 167 5.52 -1.53 4.54
C ASP A 167 6.29 -0.58 3.63
N TYR A 168 5.61 0.46 3.14
CA TYR A 168 6.21 1.40 2.17
C TYR A 168 7.34 2.23 2.78
N PHE A 169 7.27 2.53 4.08
CA PHE A 169 8.28 3.35 4.77
C PHE A 169 9.31 2.52 5.53
N ALA A 170 8.94 1.35 6.04
CA ALA A 170 9.79 0.50 6.87
C ALA A 170 10.33 -0.75 6.14
N GLY A 171 9.89 -1.02 4.92
CA GLY A 171 10.32 -2.16 4.11
C GLY A 171 9.70 -3.47 4.56
N ARG A 172 10.49 -4.55 4.55
CA ARG A 172 9.98 -5.90 4.88
C ARG A 172 9.62 -6.02 6.36
N PRO A 173 8.59 -6.82 6.72
CA PRO A 173 8.26 -7.08 8.11
C PRO A 173 9.42 -7.74 8.85
N LYS A 174 9.51 -7.47 10.16
CA LYS A 174 10.51 -8.08 11.04
C LYS A 174 10.22 -9.55 11.36
N VAL A 175 8.96 -9.95 11.20
CA VAL A 175 8.49 -11.32 11.42
C VAL A 175 8.26 -12.01 10.07
N PRO A 176 8.37 -13.35 9.97
CA PRO A 176 8.08 -14.07 8.74
C PRO A 176 6.68 -13.78 8.23
N ILE A 177 6.54 -13.70 6.90
CA ILE A 177 5.23 -13.58 6.26
C ILE A 177 4.43 -14.86 6.56
N GLN A 178 3.26 -14.68 7.13
CA GLN A 178 2.33 -15.73 7.50
C GLN A 178 1.60 -16.30 6.27
N PRO A 179 1.11 -17.54 6.33
CA PRO A 179 0.44 -18.15 5.18
C PRO A 179 -0.82 -17.37 4.75
N GLU A 180 -1.56 -16.80 5.71
CA GLU A 180 -2.73 -15.96 5.41
C GLU A 180 -2.34 -14.68 4.65
N THR A 181 -1.30 -13.99 5.14
CA THR A 181 -0.76 -12.79 4.48
C THR A 181 -0.20 -13.12 3.10
N ARG A 182 0.51 -14.24 2.94
CA ARG A 182 1.01 -14.71 1.65
C ARG A 182 -0.12 -14.92 0.65
N ALA A 183 -1.15 -15.65 1.05
CA ALA A 183 -2.31 -15.94 0.21
C ALA A 183 -2.98 -14.64 -0.26
N VAL A 184 -3.19 -13.67 0.63
CA VAL A 184 -3.79 -12.38 0.26
C VAL A 184 -2.87 -11.56 -0.64
N MET A 185 -1.56 -11.54 -0.39
CA MET A 185 -0.60 -10.86 -1.28
C MET A 185 -0.62 -11.43 -2.69
N ASP A 186 -0.71 -12.75 -2.82
CA ASP A 186 -0.74 -13.41 -4.13
C ASP A 186 -2.10 -13.21 -4.81
N TRP A 187 -3.20 -13.20 -4.05
CA TRP A 187 -4.53 -12.86 -4.55
C TRP A 187 -4.62 -11.44 -5.11
N ILE A 188 -4.05 -10.45 -4.40
CA ILE A 188 -3.97 -9.05 -4.86
C ILE A 188 -3.16 -8.92 -6.16
N LYS A 189 -2.14 -9.76 -6.37
CA LYS A 189 -1.35 -9.76 -7.61
C LYS A 189 -2.07 -10.45 -8.77
N GLN A 190 -2.92 -11.42 -8.49
CA GLN A 190 -3.61 -12.22 -9.51
C GLN A 190 -4.81 -11.50 -10.10
N ILE A 191 -5.53 -10.70 -9.30
CA ILE A 191 -6.73 -9.99 -9.72
C ILE A 191 -6.49 -8.48 -9.58
N GLN A 192 -6.76 -7.74 -10.65
CA GLN A 192 -6.68 -6.28 -10.65
C GLN A 192 -7.87 -5.69 -9.87
N PHE A 193 -7.74 -5.62 -8.54
CA PHE A 193 -8.71 -4.97 -7.69
C PHE A 193 -8.61 -3.45 -7.80
N VAL A 194 -9.76 -2.78 -7.85
CA VAL A 194 -9.84 -1.31 -7.98
C VAL A 194 -10.18 -0.66 -6.64
N LEU A 195 -11.19 -1.20 -5.94
CA LEU A 195 -11.67 -0.72 -4.65
C LEU A 195 -11.73 -1.86 -3.64
N SER A 196 -11.46 -1.54 -2.37
CA SER A 196 -11.61 -2.48 -1.28
C SER A 196 -11.96 -1.86 0.07
N GLY A 197 -12.54 -2.64 0.96
CA GLY A 197 -12.65 -2.33 2.39
C GLY A 197 -12.23 -3.54 3.23
N ASN A 198 -11.47 -3.29 4.30
CA ASN A 198 -11.17 -4.31 5.30
C ASN A 198 -11.92 -4.01 6.62
N PHE A 199 -12.64 -4.98 7.16
CA PHE A 199 -13.54 -4.77 8.31
C PHE A 199 -12.92 -5.20 9.63
N HIS A 200 -13.06 -4.32 10.63
CA HIS A 200 -12.47 -4.42 11.96
C HIS A 200 -13.47 -4.09 13.08
N GLY A 201 -13.06 -4.40 14.30
CA GLY A 201 -13.76 -4.02 15.52
C GLY A 201 -12.80 -3.53 16.60
N GLY A 202 -13.32 -2.71 17.51
CA GLY A 202 -12.57 -2.05 18.57
C GLY A 202 -12.73 -0.53 18.56
N ALA A 203 -13.20 0.03 17.45
CA ALA A 203 -13.58 1.43 17.29
C ALA A 203 -14.84 1.58 16.40
N LEU A 204 -15.26 2.83 16.19
CA LEU A 204 -16.32 3.17 15.24
C LEU A 204 -15.85 4.35 14.37
N VAL A 205 -15.17 4.03 13.27
CA VAL A 205 -14.51 5.02 12.38
C VAL A 205 -14.12 4.39 11.04
N ALA A 206 -14.19 5.16 9.96
CA ALA A 206 -13.56 4.80 8.68
C ALA A 206 -12.14 5.39 8.62
N SER A 207 -11.13 4.54 8.74
CA SER A 207 -9.71 4.90 8.68
C SER A 207 -9.17 4.75 7.26
N TYR A 208 -8.39 5.72 6.79
CA TYR A 208 -7.85 5.73 5.43
C TYR A 208 -6.33 5.97 5.38
N PRO A 209 -5.65 5.54 4.31
CA PRO A 209 -4.20 5.65 4.15
C PRO A 209 -3.60 7.06 4.31
N PHE A 210 -2.31 7.17 4.62
CA PHE A 210 -1.44 6.08 5.07
C PHE A 210 -1.65 5.74 6.55
N ASP A 211 -1.48 4.46 6.88
CA ASP A 211 -1.46 3.94 8.24
C ASP A 211 -0.12 4.21 8.93
N ASN A 212 0.97 4.29 8.17
CA ASN A 212 2.31 4.54 8.69
C ASN A 212 2.86 5.93 8.33
N ILE A 213 3.91 6.35 9.04
CA ILE A 213 4.65 7.61 8.81
C ILE A 213 6.08 7.32 8.33
N PRO A 214 6.68 8.20 7.49
CA PRO A 214 8.08 8.06 7.11
C PRO A 214 9.03 8.00 8.30
N ALA A 215 10.04 7.12 8.24
CA ALA A 215 11.04 6.97 9.30
C ALA A 215 11.84 8.27 9.56
N ASN A 216 12.02 9.13 8.55
CA ASN A 216 12.73 10.40 8.72
C ASN A 216 11.82 11.59 9.09
N SER A 217 10.53 11.34 9.35
CA SER A 217 9.61 12.39 9.79
C SER A 217 10.12 13.06 11.06
N PRO A 218 10.19 14.41 11.09
CA PRO A 218 10.68 15.15 12.27
C PRO A 218 9.94 14.69 13.52
N LYS A 219 10.60 14.66 14.68
CA LYS A 219 10.00 14.16 15.93
C LYS A 219 8.64 14.79 16.26
N ASN A 220 8.37 16.01 15.78
CA ASN A 220 7.09 16.71 15.92
C ASN A 220 5.95 16.12 15.07
N PHE A 221 6.25 15.50 13.91
CA PHE A 221 5.30 14.79 13.04
C PHE A 221 5.00 13.36 13.53
N ARG A 222 5.76 12.84 14.50
CA ARG A 222 5.49 11.54 15.14
C ARG A 222 4.54 11.65 16.33
N LYS A 223 3.94 12.83 16.56
CA LYS A 223 2.92 13.01 17.60
C LYS A 223 1.58 12.49 17.07
N PHE A 224 0.82 11.81 17.94
CA PHE A 224 -0.59 11.50 17.73
C PHE A 224 -1.31 12.73 17.11
N GLY A 225 -2.07 12.51 16.04
CA GLY A 225 -2.80 13.54 15.32
C GLY A 225 -2.12 14.13 14.08
N SER A 226 -0.89 13.73 13.73
CA SER A 226 -0.24 14.20 12.48
C SER A 226 -0.59 13.26 11.31
N PRO A 227 -1.29 13.72 10.26
CA PRO A 227 -1.67 12.87 9.15
C PRO A 227 -0.49 12.52 8.23
N SER A 228 -0.48 11.27 7.75
CA SER A 228 0.40 10.79 6.69
C SER A 228 -0.40 10.69 5.39
N ARG A 229 -0.38 11.76 4.61
CA ARG A 229 -1.25 11.89 3.43
C ARG A 229 -0.72 11.08 2.26
N THR A 230 -1.63 10.42 1.54
CA THR A 230 -1.32 9.87 0.21
C THR A 230 -1.40 10.97 -0.85
N PRO A 231 -0.83 10.76 -2.05
CA PRO A 231 -1.13 11.58 -3.22
C PRO A 231 -2.61 11.61 -3.65
N ASP A 232 -3.43 10.66 -3.16
CA ASP A 232 -4.89 10.57 -3.40
C ASP A 232 -5.71 10.82 -2.12
N ASP A 233 -5.20 11.64 -1.20
CA ASP A 233 -5.85 11.97 0.08
C ASP A 233 -7.31 12.46 -0.11
N ASP A 234 -7.56 13.19 -1.18
CA ASP A 234 -8.89 13.69 -1.58
C ASP A 234 -9.89 12.57 -1.92
N VAL A 235 -9.41 11.53 -2.60
CA VAL A 235 -10.21 10.35 -2.95
C VAL A 235 -10.42 9.48 -1.72
N PHE A 236 -9.37 9.20 -0.96
CA PHE A 236 -9.47 8.36 0.24
C PHE A 236 -10.35 8.96 1.33
N LYS A 237 -10.25 10.28 1.55
CA LYS A 237 -11.13 10.97 2.49
C LYS A 237 -12.59 10.90 2.04
N HIS A 238 -12.86 11.04 0.74
CA HIS A 238 -14.20 10.85 0.18
C HIS A 238 -14.72 9.44 0.38
N LEU A 239 -13.93 8.43 0.06
CA LEU A 239 -14.28 7.01 0.26
C LEU A 239 -14.63 6.71 1.72
N ALA A 240 -13.85 7.24 2.67
CA ALA A 240 -14.13 7.11 4.10
C ALA A 240 -15.42 7.85 4.52
N GLU A 241 -15.64 9.05 3.99
CA GLU A 241 -16.86 9.84 4.25
C GLU A 241 -18.11 9.15 3.69
N VAL A 242 -18.05 8.57 2.48
CA VAL A 242 -19.18 7.83 1.88
C VAL A 242 -19.64 6.70 2.80
N TYR A 243 -18.70 5.93 3.37
CA TYR A 243 -19.07 4.89 4.33
C TYR A 243 -19.63 5.51 5.61
N SER A 244 -18.91 6.45 6.23
CA SER A 244 -19.26 7.03 7.53
C SER A 244 -20.62 7.74 7.55
N PHE A 245 -20.94 8.52 6.53
CA PHE A 245 -22.21 9.26 6.43
C PHE A 245 -23.39 8.39 6.01
N ASN A 246 -23.15 7.22 5.40
CA ASN A 246 -24.21 6.24 5.14
C ASN A 246 -24.37 5.21 6.27
N HIS A 247 -23.41 5.12 7.19
CA HIS A 247 -23.57 4.39 8.44
C HIS A 247 -24.54 5.13 9.37
N LYS A 248 -25.27 4.38 10.21
CA LYS A 248 -26.31 4.95 11.08
C LYS A 248 -25.83 6.12 11.96
N ASN A 249 -24.65 6.00 12.56
CA ASN A 249 -24.15 6.93 13.57
C ASN A 249 -22.62 7.15 13.54
N MET A 250 -21.89 6.61 12.56
CA MET A 250 -20.42 6.71 12.55
C MET A 250 -19.99 8.19 12.40
N TYR A 251 -20.65 8.90 11.50
CA TYR A 251 -20.41 10.33 11.25
C TYR A 251 -20.62 11.23 12.47
N LEU A 252 -21.37 10.78 13.49
CA LEU A 252 -21.58 11.53 14.73
C LEU A 252 -20.31 11.62 15.59
N GLY A 253 -19.31 10.77 15.32
CA GLY A 253 -18.05 10.78 16.06
C GLY A 253 -18.19 10.36 17.52
N VAL A 254 -19.24 9.62 17.87
CA VAL A 254 -19.46 9.12 19.24
C VAL A 254 -18.34 8.14 19.60
N THR A 255 -17.64 8.43 20.69
CA THR A 255 -16.47 7.64 21.07
C THR A 255 -16.83 6.36 21.78
N CYS A 256 -16.13 5.28 21.45
CA CYS A 256 -16.28 3.97 22.10
C CYS A 256 -15.81 3.92 23.56
N ARG A 257 -14.96 4.88 23.97
CA ARG A 257 -14.40 4.96 25.33
C ARG A 257 -14.51 6.39 25.84
N ASP A 258 -14.98 6.53 27.07
CA ASP A 258 -15.11 7.83 27.72
C ASP A 258 -13.75 8.56 27.76
N GLY A 259 -13.77 9.84 27.42
CA GLY A 259 -12.58 10.70 27.41
C GLY A 259 -11.66 10.55 26.20
N SER A 260 -11.99 9.68 25.23
CA SER A 260 -11.27 9.65 23.95
C SER A 260 -11.70 10.84 23.07
N PRO A 261 -10.82 11.37 22.20
CA PRO A 261 -11.22 12.38 21.24
C PRO A 261 -12.17 11.77 20.19
N PRO A 262 -13.23 12.51 19.78
CA PRO A 262 -14.12 12.06 18.72
C PRO A 262 -13.41 12.07 17.37
N PHE A 263 -13.81 11.14 16.48
CA PHE A 263 -13.43 11.19 15.07
C PHE A 263 -14.38 12.13 14.34
N SER A 264 -13.87 13.30 13.93
CA SER A 264 -14.66 14.26 13.15
C SER A 264 -15.19 13.58 11.88
N ASN A 265 -16.49 13.74 11.60
CA ASN A 265 -17.18 13.07 10.48
C ASN A 265 -17.08 11.54 10.51
N GLY A 266 -16.69 10.93 11.64
CA GLY A 266 -16.48 9.49 11.73
C GLY A 266 -15.36 8.96 10.83
N THR A 267 -14.40 9.80 10.45
CA THR A 267 -13.25 9.40 9.62
C THR A 267 -11.92 9.77 10.28
N THR A 268 -10.85 9.08 9.89
CA THR A 268 -9.49 9.42 10.30
C THR A 268 -8.46 9.00 9.26
N ASN A 269 -7.38 9.76 9.12
CA ASN A 269 -6.16 9.21 8.52
C ASN A 269 -5.55 8.21 9.52
N GLY A 270 -5.07 7.07 9.04
CA GLY A 270 -4.58 5.97 9.88
C GLY A 270 -3.45 6.41 10.79
N ALA A 271 -2.40 6.99 10.21
CA ALA A 271 -1.26 7.51 10.96
C ALA A 271 -1.61 8.64 11.96
N ALA A 272 -2.59 9.49 11.62
CA ALA A 272 -3.08 10.51 12.54
C ALA A 272 -3.77 9.91 13.78
N TRP A 273 -4.45 8.77 13.62
CA TRP A 273 -5.02 8.03 14.74
C TRP A 273 -3.92 7.32 15.53
N TYR A 274 -3.14 6.46 14.89
CA TYR A 274 -1.90 5.89 15.42
C TYR A 274 -1.08 5.27 14.28
N SER A 275 0.25 5.43 14.33
CA SER A 275 1.13 4.82 13.34
C SER A 275 1.10 3.29 13.42
N LEU A 276 0.82 2.66 12.29
CA LEU A 276 0.69 1.22 12.11
C LEU A 276 1.62 0.78 10.97
N ILE A 277 2.60 -0.07 11.29
CA ILE A 277 3.59 -0.56 10.32
C ILE A 277 3.15 -1.89 9.75
N GLY A 278 3.21 -2.05 8.43
CA GLY A 278 2.98 -3.33 7.75
C GLY A 278 1.50 -3.75 7.69
N GLY A 279 0.62 -2.77 7.52
CA GLY A 279 -0.81 -2.98 7.34
C GLY A 279 -1.21 -3.41 5.93
N MET A 280 -2.33 -4.13 5.83
CA MET A 280 -2.87 -4.56 4.54
C MET A 280 -3.37 -3.38 3.69
N GLN A 281 -3.93 -2.36 4.33
CA GLN A 281 -4.51 -1.18 3.70
C GLN A 281 -3.48 -0.45 2.82
N ASP A 282 -2.34 -0.08 3.42
CA ASP A 282 -1.25 0.59 2.69
C ASP A 282 -0.64 -0.33 1.61
N TYR A 283 -0.57 -1.64 1.86
CA TYR A 283 -0.06 -2.60 0.89
C TYR A 283 -0.88 -2.63 -0.41
N ASN A 284 -2.22 -2.61 -0.28
CA ASN A 284 -3.14 -2.57 -1.43
C ASN A 284 -2.91 -1.35 -2.31
N TYR A 285 -2.74 -0.18 -1.71
CA TYR A 285 -2.57 1.06 -2.46
C TYR A 285 -1.21 1.12 -3.16
N VAL A 286 -0.14 0.72 -2.46
CA VAL A 286 1.24 0.85 -2.94
C VAL A 286 1.60 -0.22 -3.98
N TRP A 287 1.19 -1.48 -3.76
CA TRP A 287 1.57 -2.60 -4.62
C TRP A 287 0.40 -3.25 -5.36
N GLY A 288 -0.84 -3.08 -4.89
CA GLY A 288 -2.03 -3.69 -5.49
C GLY A 288 -2.76 -2.79 -6.49
N SER A 289 -2.41 -1.50 -6.59
CA SER A 289 -3.18 -0.48 -7.33
C SER A 289 -4.66 -0.42 -6.91
N CYS A 290 -4.97 -0.87 -5.68
CA CYS A 290 -6.30 -1.00 -5.13
C CYS A 290 -6.47 0.01 -4.00
N MET A 291 -7.55 0.79 -4.05
CA MET A 291 -7.86 1.74 -2.98
C MET A 291 -8.59 1.01 -1.86
N GLU A 292 -7.88 0.66 -0.79
CA GLU A 292 -8.44 0.02 0.40
C GLU A 292 -8.55 1.02 1.56
N ILE A 293 -9.68 0.98 2.28
CA ILE A 293 -9.83 1.64 3.59
C ILE A 293 -10.15 0.62 4.68
N THR A 294 -9.86 0.98 5.92
CA THR A 294 -10.13 0.17 7.11
C THR A 294 -11.41 0.64 7.77
N LEU A 295 -12.37 -0.26 7.96
CA LEU A 295 -13.70 0.01 8.47
C LEU A 295 -13.83 -0.57 9.89
N GLU A 296 -13.67 0.28 10.90
CA GLU A 296 -13.94 -0.06 12.30
C GLU A 296 -15.44 0.11 12.56
N ILE A 297 -16.18 -0.99 12.65
CA ILE A 297 -17.66 -0.98 12.62
C ILE A 297 -18.33 -1.30 13.96
N SER A 298 -17.55 -1.61 14.99
CA SER A 298 -18.08 -1.93 16.31
C SER A 298 -17.12 -1.58 17.43
N CYS A 299 -17.60 -0.87 18.46
CA CYS A 299 -16.79 -0.57 19.65
C CYS A 299 -16.38 -1.84 20.43
N CYS A 300 -17.34 -2.73 20.65
CA CYS A 300 -17.06 -4.06 21.19
C CYS A 300 -16.53 -4.93 20.05
N LYS A 301 -15.35 -5.55 20.25
CA LYS A 301 -14.74 -6.44 19.26
C LYS A 301 -15.59 -7.66 18.97
N TYR A 302 -15.95 -8.42 20.01
CA TYR A 302 -16.78 -9.62 19.92
C TYR A 302 -18.08 -9.43 20.73
N PRO A 303 -19.07 -8.68 20.22
CA PRO A 303 -20.34 -8.45 20.92
C PRO A 303 -21.17 -9.72 21.03
N LYS A 304 -22.24 -9.70 21.84
CA LYS A 304 -23.17 -10.83 21.90
C LYS A 304 -23.97 -10.94 20.60
N SER A 305 -24.23 -12.16 20.16
CA SER A 305 -24.88 -12.50 18.87
C SER A 305 -26.23 -11.81 18.66
N TYR A 306 -27.02 -11.60 19.71
CA TYR A 306 -28.29 -10.88 19.63
C TYR A 306 -28.16 -9.42 19.13
N GLN A 307 -26.95 -8.85 19.13
CA GLN A 307 -26.67 -7.50 18.64
C GLN A 307 -26.36 -7.47 17.13
N LEU A 308 -26.06 -8.61 16.49
CA LEU A 308 -25.73 -8.70 15.07
C LEU A 308 -26.79 -8.11 14.13
N PRO A 309 -28.12 -8.28 14.37
CA PRO A 309 -29.13 -7.65 13.53
C PRO A 309 -29.01 -6.12 13.53
N GLN A 310 -28.68 -5.51 14.67
CA GLN A 310 -28.50 -4.06 14.76
C GLN A 310 -27.25 -3.63 13.99
N PHE A 311 -26.12 -4.33 14.14
CA PHE A 311 -24.91 -4.03 13.37
C PHE A 311 -25.15 -4.14 11.86
N TRP A 312 -25.91 -5.14 11.40
CA TRP A 312 -26.30 -5.23 10.01
C TRP A 312 -27.14 -4.03 9.55
N ASN A 313 -28.19 -3.70 10.30
CA ASN A 313 -29.06 -2.56 9.99
C ASN A 313 -28.29 -1.23 9.94
N ASP A 314 -27.28 -1.06 10.80
CA ASP A 314 -26.48 0.16 10.87
C ASP A 314 -25.49 0.30 9.70
N ASN A 315 -25.06 -0.83 9.12
CA ASN A 315 -23.99 -0.89 8.12
C ASN A 315 -24.48 -1.19 6.70
N GLN A 316 -25.61 -1.86 6.51
CA GLN A 316 -26.07 -2.38 5.20
C GLN A 316 -26.02 -1.32 4.09
N LYS A 317 -26.55 -0.12 4.36
CA LYS A 317 -26.54 0.99 3.40
C LYS A 317 -25.11 1.46 3.10
N ALA A 318 -24.27 1.63 4.13
CA ALA A 318 -22.89 2.07 3.97
C ALA A 318 -22.06 1.10 3.12
N ILE A 319 -22.20 -0.20 3.38
CA ILE A 319 -21.53 -1.28 2.65
C ILE A 319 -21.90 -1.26 1.16
N LEU A 320 -23.19 -1.10 0.85
CA LEU A 320 -23.65 -1.03 -0.54
C LEU A 320 -23.20 0.24 -1.26
N GLN A 321 -23.34 1.40 -0.62
CA GLN A 321 -22.94 2.69 -1.22
C GLN A 321 -21.44 2.74 -1.48
N TYR A 322 -20.63 2.22 -0.56
CA TYR A 322 -19.18 2.14 -0.74
C TYR A 322 -18.79 1.29 -1.96
N LEU A 323 -19.44 0.15 -2.20
CA LEU A 323 -19.17 -0.66 -3.41
C LEU A 323 -19.42 0.12 -4.70
N GLY A 324 -20.42 1.01 -4.70
CA GLY A 324 -20.72 1.87 -5.84
C GLY A 324 -19.60 2.85 -6.20
N GLU A 325 -18.72 3.20 -5.25
CA GLU A 325 -17.64 4.17 -5.45
C GLU A 325 -16.54 3.68 -6.41
N VAL A 326 -16.56 2.41 -6.82
CA VAL A 326 -15.67 1.93 -7.88
C VAL A 326 -16.04 2.56 -9.24
N HIS A 327 -17.31 2.93 -9.45
CA HIS A 327 -17.89 3.45 -10.69
C HIS A 327 -17.68 4.96 -10.87
N GLN A 328 -16.46 5.43 -10.61
CA GLN A 328 -16.09 6.83 -10.85
C GLN A 328 -14.64 6.98 -11.31
N GLY A 329 -14.32 8.15 -11.83
CA GLY A 329 -12.98 8.49 -12.30
C GLY A 329 -12.75 8.09 -13.75
N ILE A 330 -11.58 7.55 -14.07
CA ILE A 330 -11.14 7.26 -15.44
C ILE A 330 -10.87 5.78 -15.60
N TRP A 331 -11.50 5.16 -16.59
CA TRP A 331 -11.23 3.78 -17.01
C TRP A 331 -10.85 3.75 -18.48
N GLY A 332 -10.27 2.65 -18.95
CA GLY A 332 -10.09 2.47 -20.38
C GLY A 332 -9.15 1.34 -20.73
N GLN A 333 -8.81 1.28 -22.01
CA GLN A 333 -7.85 0.32 -22.54
C GLN A 333 -6.66 1.05 -23.18
N VAL A 334 -5.46 0.53 -22.93
CA VAL A 334 -4.23 0.94 -23.60
C VAL A 334 -3.93 -0.06 -24.72
N THR A 335 -3.74 0.46 -25.93
CA THR A 335 -3.46 -0.33 -27.13
C THR A 335 -2.25 0.22 -27.88
N ASP A 336 -1.63 -0.57 -28.73
CA ASP A 336 -0.59 -0.13 -29.67
C ASP A 336 -1.23 0.49 -30.94
N GLN A 337 -0.40 0.97 -31.87
CA GLN A 337 -0.87 1.52 -33.15
C GLN A 337 -1.69 0.52 -34.00
N ASN A 338 -1.57 -0.78 -33.74
CA ASN A 338 -2.27 -1.86 -34.44
C ASN A 338 -3.52 -2.34 -33.68
N LYS A 339 -3.91 -1.66 -32.58
CA LYS A 339 -5.02 -2.00 -31.69
C LYS A 339 -4.82 -3.28 -30.87
N ASN A 340 -3.59 -3.76 -30.75
CA ASN A 340 -3.28 -4.83 -29.80
C ASN A 340 -3.23 -4.24 -28.37
N PRO A 341 -3.71 -4.96 -27.34
CA PRO A 341 -3.64 -4.50 -25.97
C PRO A 341 -2.18 -4.41 -25.49
N VAL A 342 -1.83 -3.31 -24.81
CA VAL A 342 -0.53 -3.15 -24.16
C VAL A 342 -0.67 -3.51 -22.68
N SER A 343 -0.17 -4.68 -22.33
CA SER A 343 -0.16 -5.17 -20.95
C SER A 343 0.92 -4.53 -20.10
N ASN A 344 0.67 -4.38 -18.79
CA ASN A 344 1.63 -3.88 -17.81
C ASN A 344 2.16 -2.45 -18.11
N ALA A 345 1.41 -1.66 -18.88
CA ALA A 345 1.63 -0.23 -19.02
C ALA A 345 1.33 0.47 -17.70
N THR A 346 2.14 1.45 -17.33
CA THR A 346 1.94 2.27 -16.13
C THR A 346 1.04 3.45 -16.46
N ILE A 347 0.00 3.63 -15.65
CA ILE A 347 -0.97 4.71 -15.78
C ILE A 347 -0.96 5.53 -14.49
N LYS A 348 -0.59 6.81 -14.59
CA LYS A 348 -0.45 7.73 -13.47
C LYS A 348 -1.16 9.04 -13.75
N ILE A 349 -1.54 9.74 -12.68
CA ILE A 349 -1.94 11.13 -12.78
C ILE A 349 -0.72 11.99 -12.47
N LYS A 350 -0.42 12.97 -13.31
CA LYS A 350 0.70 13.88 -13.09
C LYS A 350 0.53 14.59 -11.74
N GLY A 351 1.56 14.52 -10.89
CA GLY A 351 1.52 15.01 -9.52
C GLY A 351 0.99 14.00 -8.49
N ARG A 352 0.63 12.78 -8.91
CA ARG A 352 0.32 11.65 -8.01
C ARG A 352 1.27 10.49 -8.27
N ASP A 353 2.09 10.16 -7.26
CA ASP A 353 3.19 9.20 -7.42
C ASP A 353 2.70 7.74 -7.58
N PHE A 354 1.50 7.43 -7.09
CA PHE A 354 0.89 6.11 -7.21
C PHE A 354 -0.06 6.06 -8.40
N GLY A 355 0.08 5.01 -9.20
CA GLY A 355 -0.72 4.75 -10.39
C GLY A 355 -1.37 3.38 -10.36
N THR A 356 -1.80 2.94 -11.53
CA THR A 356 -2.23 1.57 -11.80
C THR A 356 -1.44 0.98 -12.95
N ARG A 357 -1.45 -0.34 -13.10
CA ARG A 357 -0.88 -1.05 -14.24
C ARG A 357 -1.99 -1.64 -15.08
N THR A 358 -1.79 -1.70 -16.39
CA THR A 358 -2.78 -2.33 -17.26
C THR A 358 -2.79 -3.86 -17.14
N THR A 359 -3.97 -4.46 -17.27
CA THR A 359 -4.13 -5.92 -17.31
C THR A 359 -3.47 -6.51 -18.56
N TYR A 360 -3.46 -7.85 -18.69
CA TYR A 360 -3.04 -8.52 -19.93
C TYR A 360 -3.87 -8.11 -21.16
N ARG A 361 -5.08 -7.57 -20.95
CA ARG A 361 -5.96 -7.01 -21.99
C ARG A 361 -5.82 -5.50 -22.12
N GLY A 362 -4.81 -4.88 -21.51
CA GLY A 362 -4.58 -3.45 -21.60
C GLY A 362 -5.55 -2.59 -20.77
N GLU A 363 -6.40 -3.19 -19.95
CA GLU A 363 -7.43 -2.45 -19.18
C GLU A 363 -6.82 -1.75 -17.98
N TYR A 364 -7.35 -0.57 -17.64
CA TYR A 364 -7.01 0.13 -16.40
C TYR A 364 -8.22 0.84 -15.81
N TRP A 365 -8.15 1.08 -14.50
CA TRP A 365 -9.15 1.80 -13.73
C TRP A 365 -8.47 2.74 -12.74
N ARG A 366 -9.01 3.95 -12.62
CA ARG A 366 -8.54 4.94 -11.67
C ARG A 366 -9.71 5.71 -11.07
N ILE A 367 -9.95 5.50 -9.79
CA ILE A 367 -10.93 6.29 -9.03
C ILE A 367 -10.37 7.69 -8.83
N LEU A 368 -11.13 8.71 -9.22
CA LEU A 368 -10.78 10.12 -9.09
C LEU A 368 -12.01 10.93 -8.71
N ARG A 369 -11.81 12.02 -7.97
CA ARG A 369 -12.85 13.03 -7.72
C ARG A 369 -13.10 13.85 -8.99
N PRO A 370 -14.25 14.53 -9.10
CA PRO A 370 -14.48 15.51 -10.15
C PRO A 370 -13.33 16.53 -10.24
N GLY A 371 -12.81 16.76 -11.44
CA GLY A 371 -11.68 17.64 -11.70
C GLY A 371 -11.03 17.38 -13.06
N THR A 372 -10.11 18.27 -13.43
CA THR A 372 -9.28 18.14 -14.64
C THR A 372 -7.93 17.54 -14.25
N TYR A 373 -7.52 16.49 -14.94
CA TYR A 373 -6.27 15.77 -14.66
C TYR A 373 -5.43 15.63 -15.91
N VAL A 374 -4.10 15.48 -15.73
CA VAL A 374 -3.20 15.04 -16.79
C VAL A 374 -2.83 13.58 -16.53
N LEU A 375 -3.35 12.69 -17.38
CA LEU A 375 -3.07 11.27 -17.38
C LEU A 375 -1.77 11.01 -18.12
N HIS A 376 -0.81 10.34 -17.48
CA HIS A 376 0.46 9.89 -18.05
C HIS A 376 0.43 8.38 -18.22
N ALA A 377 0.63 7.92 -19.45
CA ALA A 377 0.71 6.51 -19.80
C ALA A 377 2.10 6.18 -20.38
N GLU A 378 2.73 5.14 -19.85
CA GLU A 378 4.06 4.70 -20.28
C GLU A 378 4.15 3.17 -20.31
N ALA A 379 4.86 2.63 -21.29
CA ALA A 379 5.18 1.21 -21.38
C ALA A 379 6.55 1.03 -22.01
N ASN A 380 7.28 -0.03 -21.62
CA ASN A 380 8.59 -0.30 -22.18
C ASN A 380 8.51 -0.53 -23.71
N GLY A 381 9.37 0.15 -24.47
CA GLY A 381 9.37 0.12 -25.94
C GLY A 381 8.38 1.06 -26.62
N TYR A 382 7.65 1.89 -25.85
CA TYR A 382 6.69 2.87 -26.38
C TYR A 382 7.06 4.29 -25.94
N ASP A 383 6.69 5.27 -26.77
CA ASP A 383 6.76 6.68 -26.39
C ASP A 383 5.67 6.98 -25.34
N PRO A 384 6.01 7.65 -24.22
CA PRO A 384 5.02 8.01 -23.22
C PRO A 384 4.02 9.04 -23.78
N VAL A 385 2.78 8.95 -23.31
CA VAL A 385 1.68 9.82 -23.73
C VAL A 385 1.10 10.53 -22.51
N GLU A 386 0.96 11.85 -22.61
CA GLU A 386 0.21 12.66 -21.65
C GLU A 386 -1.11 13.14 -22.28
N LEU A 387 -2.23 12.99 -21.56
CA LEU A 387 -3.57 13.39 -22.01
C LEU A 387 -4.28 14.17 -20.90
N THR A 388 -4.84 15.33 -21.23
CA THR A 388 -5.73 16.04 -20.30
C THR A 388 -7.13 15.41 -20.36
N VAL A 389 -7.67 15.07 -19.20
CA VAL A 389 -8.99 14.43 -19.04
C VAL A 389 -9.82 15.17 -18.00
N ASP A 390 -11.05 15.51 -18.36
CA ASP A 390 -12.02 16.13 -17.45
C ASP A 390 -12.95 15.05 -16.85
N VAL A 391 -12.84 14.85 -15.54
CA VAL A 391 -13.73 13.99 -14.76
C VAL A 391 -14.83 14.85 -14.17
N SER A 392 -16.08 14.69 -14.63
CA SER A 392 -17.22 15.46 -14.12
C SER A 392 -18.00 14.68 -13.05
N LYS A 393 -18.69 13.61 -13.43
CA LYS A 393 -19.39 12.68 -12.52
C LYS A 393 -19.40 11.28 -13.13
N GLY A 394 -19.19 10.27 -12.29
CA GLY A 394 -19.17 8.87 -12.73
C GLY A 394 -17.89 8.53 -13.50
N VAL A 395 -18.01 7.56 -14.40
CA VAL A 395 -16.88 7.02 -15.19
C VAL A 395 -16.69 7.79 -16.49
N VAL A 396 -15.44 8.17 -16.76
CA VAL A 396 -14.97 8.65 -18.07
C VAL A 396 -14.15 7.55 -18.72
N ILE A 397 -14.57 7.06 -19.89
CA ILE A 397 -13.82 6.09 -20.66
C ILE A 397 -12.76 6.81 -21.50
N GLN A 398 -11.50 6.62 -21.17
CA GLN A 398 -10.34 7.18 -21.86
C GLN A 398 -9.45 6.06 -22.40
N ASN A 399 -9.64 5.70 -23.67
CA ASN A 399 -8.73 4.78 -24.34
C ASN A 399 -7.43 5.51 -24.73
N ILE A 400 -6.31 4.77 -24.71
CA ILE A 400 -4.98 5.31 -25.01
C ILE A 400 -4.35 4.46 -26.12
N THR A 401 -3.72 5.11 -27.07
CA THR A 401 -2.87 4.45 -28.07
C THR A 401 -1.43 4.85 -27.82
N LEU A 402 -0.57 3.88 -27.53
CA LEU A 402 0.86 4.06 -27.42
C LEU A 402 1.53 3.75 -28.76
N TYR A 403 2.52 4.54 -29.13
CA TYR A 403 3.30 4.33 -30.36
C TYR A 403 4.67 3.77 -29.99
N GLN A 404 5.10 2.75 -30.73
CA GLN A 404 6.44 2.19 -30.51
C GLN A 404 7.49 3.28 -30.72
N GLN A 405 8.47 3.34 -29.82
CA GLN A 405 9.63 4.18 -30.02
C GLN A 405 10.27 3.80 -31.35
N SER A 406 10.44 4.77 -32.25
CA SER A 406 11.10 4.50 -33.52
C SER A 406 12.46 3.87 -33.21
N SER A 407 12.70 2.67 -33.75
CA SER A 407 14.07 2.19 -33.88
C SER A 407 14.75 3.10 -34.89
N THR A 408 15.16 4.30 -34.48
CA THR A 408 16.37 4.86 -35.03
C THR A 408 17.48 3.94 -34.54
N TYR A 409 17.59 2.81 -35.23
CA TYR A 409 18.87 2.21 -35.49
C TYR A 409 19.67 3.37 -36.06
N TYR A 410 20.47 4.02 -35.21
CA TYR A 410 21.74 4.50 -35.70
C TYR A 410 22.36 3.22 -36.27
N GLU A 411 22.24 3.01 -37.58
CA GLU A 411 23.32 2.31 -38.25
C GLU A 411 24.58 3.00 -37.73
N PRO A 412 25.48 2.27 -37.05
CA PRO A 412 26.78 2.82 -36.78
C PRO A 412 27.28 3.18 -38.17
N ARG A 413 27.31 4.47 -38.48
CA ARG A 413 27.85 5.00 -39.72
C ARG A 413 29.23 4.36 -39.79
N SER A 414 29.40 3.43 -40.72
CA SER A 414 30.55 2.52 -40.79
C SER A 414 31.78 3.26 -40.33
N GLU A 415 32.25 2.96 -39.12
CA GLU A 415 33.44 3.63 -38.62
C GLU A 415 34.54 3.43 -39.66
N PRO A 416 35.33 4.46 -39.95
CA PRO A 416 36.47 4.29 -40.83
C PRO A 416 37.27 3.12 -40.28
N THR A 417 37.51 2.12 -41.13
CA THR A 417 38.18 0.87 -40.79
C THR A 417 39.48 1.19 -40.08
N PHE A 418 39.46 1.16 -38.74
CA PHE A 418 40.65 1.28 -37.95
C PHE A 418 41.36 -0.06 -38.07
N GLN A 419 42.51 -0.02 -38.74
CA GLN A 419 43.43 -1.15 -38.84
C GLN A 419 43.61 -1.75 -37.44
N ARG A 420 43.54 -3.08 -37.38
CA ARG A 420 43.70 -3.89 -36.18
C ARG A 420 45.07 -3.62 -35.54
N GLY A 421 45.12 -2.60 -34.70
CA GLY A 421 46.24 -2.28 -33.81
C GLY A 421 45.88 -2.70 -32.40
N SER A 422 46.58 -3.74 -31.91
CA SER A 422 46.72 -4.14 -30.50
C SER A 422 45.52 -3.95 -29.57
N VAL A 423 44.82 -5.06 -29.30
CA VAL A 423 43.98 -5.27 -28.12
C VAL A 423 44.72 -4.79 -26.85
N PRO A 424 44.11 -3.98 -25.97
CA PRO A 424 44.72 -3.68 -24.67
C PRO A 424 44.72 -4.95 -23.82
N SER A 425 45.89 -5.48 -23.55
CA SER A 425 46.09 -6.53 -22.55
C SER A 425 45.87 -5.94 -21.15
N ILE A 426 44.87 -6.44 -20.43
CA ILE A 426 44.81 -6.26 -18.97
C ILE A 426 46.02 -7.00 -18.40
N THR A 427 47.00 -6.26 -17.90
CA THR A 427 48.15 -6.84 -17.21
C THR A 427 47.86 -6.78 -15.72
N PRO A 428 47.86 -7.91 -14.99
CA PRO A 428 47.73 -7.90 -13.54
C PRO A 428 48.89 -7.11 -12.95
N VAL A 429 48.62 -5.98 -12.30
CA VAL A 429 49.62 -5.34 -11.46
C VAL A 429 49.68 -6.16 -10.18
N HIS A 430 50.69 -7.03 -10.12
CA HIS A 430 51.03 -8.00 -9.06
C HIS A 430 50.29 -9.35 -9.08
N ASN A 431 51.11 -10.41 -9.18
CA ASN A 431 50.74 -11.82 -8.99
C ASN A 431 50.06 -12.02 -7.62
N ALA A 432 48.74 -12.10 -7.59
CA ALA A 432 47.98 -12.50 -6.40
C ALA A 432 48.32 -13.93 -5.93
N ALA A 433 48.89 -14.78 -6.79
CA ALA A 433 49.26 -16.15 -6.44
C ALA A 433 50.47 -16.28 -5.49
N SER A 434 51.33 -15.28 -5.36
CA SER A 434 52.50 -15.35 -4.47
C SER A 434 52.25 -14.82 -3.05
N ALA A 435 51.16 -14.09 -2.81
CA ALA A 435 50.85 -13.52 -1.49
C ALA A 435 50.06 -14.47 -0.57
N PHE A 436 49.52 -15.58 -1.09
CA PHE A 436 48.70 -16.52 -0.31
C PHE A 436 49.51 -17.58 0.47
N ARG A 437 50.83 -17.70 0.26
CA ARG A 437 51.64 -18.74 0.92
C ARG A 437 52.27 -18.33 2.27
N SER A 438 52.11 -17.09 2.72
CA SER A 438 52.74 -16.62 3.96
C SER A 438 51.77 -15.88 4.88
N GLY A 439 50.62 -16.48 5.20
CA GLY A 439 49.88 -16.32 6.47
C GLY A 439 49.64 -14.91 7.05
N SER A 440 49.75 -13.83 6.29
CA SER A 440 49.63 -12.47 6.81
C SER A 440 49.17 -11.52 5.71
N LEU A 441 47.87 -11.23 5.67
CA LEU A 441 47.35 -10.07 4.94
C LEU A 441 46.35 -9.30 5.81
N LYS A 442 46.85 -8.19 6.38
CA LYS A 442 46.06 -6.97 6.51
C LYS A 442 46.15 -6.23 5.17
N GLY A 443 45.01 -6.11 4.48
CA GLY A 443 44.69 -4.99 3.59
C GLY A 443 45.48 -4.84 2.28
N ILE A 444 45.39 -5.79 1.36
CA ILE A 444 45.69 -5.53 -0.07
C ILE A 444 44.58 -6.17 -0.91
N TRP A 445 43.79 -5.33 -1.60
CA TRP A 445 42.75 -5.74 -2.56
C TRP A 445 43.13 -5.25 -3.95
N PRO A 446 42.81 -6.00 -5.03
CA PRO A 446 43.11 -5.59 -6.39
C PRO A 446 42.39 -4.28 -6.74
N THR A 447 43.14 -3.34 -7.31
CA THR A 447 42.59 -2.08 -7.83
C THR A 447 42.38 -2.24 -9.33
N PHE A 448 41.16 -2.00 -9.82
CA PHE A 448 40.86 -1.98 -11.25
C PHE A 448 40.60 -0.54 -11.68
N THR A 449 41.27 -0.10 -12.75
CA THR A 449 41.03 1.21 -13.36
C THR A 449 40.22 1.00 -14.62
N VAL A 450 38.99 1.55 -14.67
CA VAL A 450 38.14 1.52 -15.86
C VAL A 450 38.17 2.92 -16.48
N ASN A 451 38.72 3.04 -17.68
CA ASN A 451 39.00 4.33 -18.32
C ASN A 451 37.85 4.89 -19.18
N GLU A 452 36.61 4.43 -19.02
CA GLU A 452 35.46 4.93 -19.79
C GLU A 452 34.18 5.14 -18.96
N THR A 453 33.37 6.13 -19.35
CA THR A 453 32.04 6.44 -18.78
C THR A 453 30.95 5.61 -19.46
N PHE A 454 30.25 4.77 -18.70
CA PHE A 454 29.16 3.93 -19.22
C PHE A 454 27.80 4.62 -19.08
N THR A 455 26.97 4.52 -20.11
CA THR A 455 25.65 5.18 -20.18
C THR A 455 24.47 4.25 -19.89
N ASN A 456 24.67 2.94 -19.70
CA ASN A 456 23.60 1.98 -19.41
C ASN A 456 24.09 0.73 -18.63
N VAL A 457 23.29 0.30 -17.64
CA VAL A 457 23.46 -0.88 -16.77
C VAL A 457 23.68 -2.20 -17.55
N THR A 458 23.13 -2.31 -18.77
CA THR A 458 23.23 -3.52 -19.61
C THR A 458 24.65 -3.77 -20.11
N SER A 459 25.40 -2.70 -20.42
CA SER A 459 26.81 -2.80 -20.85
C SER A 459 27.75 -3.14 -19.69
N LEU A 460 27.40 -2.72 -18.47
CA LEU A 460 28.11 -3.09 -17.24
C LEU A 460 27.92 -4.59 -16.91
N LYS A 461 26.70 -5.12 -17.09
CA LYS A 461 26.41 -6.56 -16.91
C LYS A 461 27.19 -7.45 -17.87
N ALA A 462 27.40 -7.00 -19.11
CA ALA A 462 28.16 -7.75 -20.11
C ALA A 462 29.65 -7.87 -19.72
N LEU A 463 30.28 -6.77 -19.25
CA LEU A 463 31.68 -6.74 -18.82
C LEU A 463 31.93 -7.61 -17.57
N VAL A 464 31.02 -7.56 -16.58
CA VAL A 464 31.13 -8.35 -15.34
C VAL A 464 31.05 -9.85 -15.63
N ASN A 465 30.21 -10.26 -16.58
CA ASN A 465 30.05 -11.68 -16.93
C ASN A 465 31.18 -12.25 -17.80
N THR A 466 31.94 -11.42 -18.54
CA THR A 466 32.97 -11.90 -19.46
C THR A 466 34.39 -11.90 -18.88
N ASP A 467 34.74 -10.97 -17.97
CA ASP A 467 36.13 -10.82 -17.49
C ASP A 467 36.34 -11.07 -15.98
N LEU A 468 35.28 -11.12 -15.14
CA LEU A 468 35.39 -11.30 -13.67
C LEU A 468 34.93 -12.67 -13.17
N VAL A 469 34.23 -13.45 -13.99
CA VAL A 469 33.72 -14.79 -13.64
C VAL A 469 34.73 -15.90 -13.99
N ASP A 470 36.00 -15.55 -14.21
CA ASP A 470 37.04 -16.56 -14.37
C ASP A 470 37.74 -16.87 -13.02
N GLU A 471 37.67 -18.16 -12.67
CA GLU A 471 38.28 -18.91 -11.55
C GLU A 471 38.18 -18.35 -10.10
N THR A 472 37.58 -17.17 -9.86
CA THR A 472 37.48 -16.61 -8.51
C THR A 472 36.05 -16.47 -7.98
N PHE A 473 35.08 -15.88 -8.68
CA PHE A 473 33.74 -15.61 -8.11
C PHE A 473 32.68 -16.60 -8.59
N SER A 474 31.87 -17.15 -7.67
CA SER A 474 30.94 -18.24 -8.01
C SER A 474 29.57 -17.78 -8.53
N THR A 475 29.05 -16.60 -8.16
CA THR A 475 27.71 -16.15 -8.60
C THR A 475 27.46 -14.65 -8.39
N VAL A 476 26.86 -13.98 -9.39
CA VAL A 476 26.30 -12.62 -9.28
C VAL A 476 24.81 -12.73 -8.97
N ASN A 477 24.36 -12.30 -7.77
CA ASN A 477 23.00 -12.58 -7.33
C ASN A 477 21.98 -11.47 -7.60
N THR A 478 22.37 -10.20 -7.79
CA THR A 478 21.42 -9.14 -8.18
C THR A 478 22.11 -7.86 -8.63
N VAL A 479 21.55 -7.22 -9.66
CA VAL A 479 21.80 -5.80 -9.99
C VAL A 479 20.49 -5.06 -9.75
N THR A 480 20.49 -4.10 -8.84
CA THR A 480 19.31 -3.27 -8.54
C THR A 480 19.31 -2.01 -9.40
N ASP A 481 18.15 -1.38 -9.59
CA ASP A 481 17.96 -0.14 -10.38
C ASP A 481 18.62 1.12 -9.74
N THR A 482 19.53 0.95 -8.79
CA THR A 482 20.17 2.01 -8.00
C THR A 482 21.69 1.88 -8.01
N ASP A 483 22.36 1.93 -9.17
CA ASP A 483 23.83 2.04 -9.31
C ASP A 483 24.70 1.12 -8.40
N THR A 484 24.18 -0.01 -7.92
CA THR A 484 24.85 -0.92 -6.97
C THR A 484 24.93 -2.32 -7.56
N ILE A 485 26.11 -2.93 -7.45
CA ILE A 485 26.36 -4.32 -7.83
C ILE A 485 26.79 -5.07 -6.58
N ASP A 486 26.01 -6.08 -6.21
CA ASP A 486 26.33 -6.98 -5.11
C ASP A 486 27.00 -8.25 -5.66
N LEU A 487 28.25 -8.50 -5.28
CA LEU A 487 29.00 -9.70 -5.63
C LEU A 487 29.16 -10.58 -4.38
N GLU A 488 28.74 -11.84 -4.47
CA GLU A 488 28.84 -12.81 -3.37
C GLU A 488 29.97 -13.79 -3.68
N TYR A 489 30.97 -13.86 -2.79
CA TYR A 489 32.10 -14.78 -2.91
C TYR A 489 31.94 -15.94 -1.91
N ASN A 490 31.81 -17.15 -2.43
CA ASN A 490 31.82 -18.36 -1.60
C ASN A 490 33.24 -18.95 -1.58
N TYR A 491 33.97 -18.75 -0.49
CA TYR A 491 35.22 -19.46 -0.24
C TYR A 491 34.95 -20.73 0.55
N THR A 492 35.46 -21.87 0.10
CA THR A 492 35.57 -23.07 0.92
C THR A 492 37.03 -23.24 1.31
N ASP A 493 37.33 -23.10 2.60
CA ASP A 493 38.68 -23.31 3.11
C ASP A 493 39.03 -24.80 3.01
N THR A 494 39.97 -25.15 2.14
CA THR A 494 40.38 -26.53 1.91
C THR A 494 41.43 -27.03 2.92
N ASN A 495 41.73 -26.26 3.97
CA ASN A 495 42.70 -26.62 5.00
C ASN A 495 42.11 -27.11 6.34
N THR A 496 40.84 -27.54 6.38
CA THR A 496 40.35 -28.29 7.54
C THR A 496 40.74 -29.76 7.42
N SER A 497 41.45 -30.25 8.44
CA SER A 497 41.84 -31.66 8.60
C SER A 497 40.61 -32.59 8.46
N PRO A 498 40.72 -33.82 7.90
CA PRO A 498 39.58 -34.63 7.44
C PRO A 498 38.57 -35.12 8.49
N ASN A 499 38.59 -34.63 9.74
CA ASN A 499 37.85 -35.20 10.85
C ASN A 499 36.79 -34.27 11.47
N ASP A 500 36.43 -33.14 10.85
CA ASP A 500 35.39 -32.26 11.39
C ASP A 500 34.15 -32.21 10.47
N TYR A 501 33.17 -33.07 10.75
CA TYR A 501 31.94 -33.22 9.94
C TYR A 501 30.88 -32.13 10.20
N ASN A 502 31.26 -30.95 10.69
CA ASN A 502 30.29 -29.91 11.08
C ASN A 502 30.74 -28.44 10.85
N SER A 503 31.54 -28.13 9.83
CA SER A 503 31.83 -26.73 9.46
C SER A 503 30.93 -26.24 8.31
N THR A 504 30.07 -25.25 8.59
CA THR A 504 29.40 -24.45 7.56
C THR A 504 30.41 -23.58 6.81
N PRO A 505 30.30 -23.39 5.48
CA PRO A 505 31.22 -22.52 4.74
C PRO A 505 31.12 -21.07 5.23
N ASN A 506 32.26 -20.39 5.40
CA ASN A 506 32.28 -18.96 5.67
C ASN A 506 31.94 -18.20 4.37
N VAL A 507 30.79 -17.52 4.36
CA VAL A 507 30.37 -16.65 3.26
C VAL A 507 30.80 -15.21 3.57
N THR A 508 31.63 -14.62 2.71
CA THR A 508 31.97 -13.20 2.78
C THR A 508 31.29 -12.46 1.63
N ARG A 509 30.46 -11.46 1.97
CA ARG A 509 29.78 -10.60 0.99
C ARG A 509 30.54 -9.30 0.80
N ILE A 510 30.75 -8.90 -0.45
CA ILE A 510 31.38 -7.63 -0.80
C ILE A 510 30.39 -6.82 -1.64
N HIS A 511 30.03 -5.64 -1.15
CA HIS A 511 29.10 -4.72 -1.83
C HIS A 511 29.90 -3.67 -2.61
N PHE A 512 29.59 -3.48 -3.90
CA PHE A 512 30.16 -2.40 -4.70
C PHE A 512 29.09 -1.37 -5.01
N GLN A 513 29.30 -0.13 -4.57
CA GLN A 513 28.44 1.01 -4.88
C GLN A 513 29.12 1.93 -5.89
N PHE A 514 28.50 2.09 -7.05
CA PHE A 514 28.91 3.10 -8.02
C PHE A 514 27.96 4.30 -7.88
N ARG A 515 28.45 5.52 -8.12
CA ARG A 515 27.59 6.71 -8.23
C ARG A 515 27.68 7.24 -9.65
N THR A 516 26.58 7.27 -10.37
CA THR A 516 26.52 8.04 -11.62
C THR A 516 26.34 9.52 -11.30
N GLY A 517 27.37 10.33 -11.54
CA GLY A 517 27.28 11.78 -11.40
C GLY A 517 26.67 12.40 -12.66
N GLN A 518 25.45 12.93 -12.60
CA GLN A 518 24.98 13.90 -13.60
C GLN A 518 25.76 15.22 -13.46
N LEU A 519 26.68 15.48 -14.38
CA LEU A 519 27.30 16.80 -14.53
C LEU A 519 26.40 17.67 -15.43
N HIS A 520 25.64 18.58 -14.83
CA HIS A 520 25.12 19.75 -15.55
C HIS A 520 26.31 20.60 -16.00
N ARG A 521 26.63 20.57 -17.31
CA ARG A 521 27.57 21.50 -17.93
C ARG A 521 26.80 22.72 -18.43
N THR A 522 26.81 23.81 -17.68
CA THR A 522 26.51 25.13 -18.24
C THR A 522 27.67 25.55 -19.13
N GLN A 523 27.36 25.83 -20.39
CA GLN A 523 28.29 26.25 -21.42
C GLN A 523 28.71 27.70 -21.14
N ASN A 524 29.89 27.90 -20.52
CA ASN A 524 30.74 29.08 -20.69
C ASN A 524 32.11 28.84 -20.01
N ASP A 525 33.14 29.44 -20.61
CA ASP A 525 34.54 29.52 -20.20
C ASP A 525 35.50 28.40 -20.65
N LEU A 526 35.93 28.55 -21.90
CA LEU A 526 37.28 28.19 -22.35
C LEU A 526 38.30 29.12 -21.69
N SER A 527 39.26 28.60 -20.92
CA SER A 527 40.68 28.95 -21.06
C SER A 527 41.60 28.14 -20.11
N SER A 528 42.53 27.41 -20.73
CA SER A 528 43.91 27.11 -20.29
C SER A 528 44.24 26.97 -18.80
N SER A 529 44.45 25.74 -18.33
CA SER A 529 45.74 25.25 -17.79
C SER A 529 45.55 23.81 -17.29
N GLY A 530 46.57 22.98 -17.52
CA GLY A 530 46.49 21.54 -17.38
C GLY A 530 46.61 20.99 -15.96
N LEU A 531 46.43 19.67 -15.93
CA LEU A 531 46.61 18.67 -14.87
C LEU A 531 45.30 18.12 -14.27
N SER A 532 45.21 16.81 -14.44
CA SER A 532 44.29 15.84 -13.87
C SER A 532 44.26 15.92 -12.35
N ASP A 533 43.10 15.66 -11.75
CA ASP A 533 42.94 14.54 -10.81
C ASP A 533 41.46 14.46 -10.37
N GLY A 534 40.85 13.31 -10.65
CA GLY A 534 39.44 13.02 -10.38
C GLY A 534 39.19 12.54 -8.95
N CYS A 535 37.97 12.77 -8.48
CA CYS A 535 37.46 12.24 -7.23
C CYS A 535 37.41 10.69 -7.27
N PHE A 536 37.98 10.03 -6.27
CA PHE A 536 37.87 8.58 -6.05
C PHE A 536 36.52 8.22 -5.39
N PRO A 537 35.98 7.01 -5.61
CA PRO A 537 34.79 6.51 -4.91
C PRO A 537 35.08 6.19 -3.43
N ASP A 538 34.11 6.48 -2.55
CA ASP A 538 34.11 6.07 -1.13
C ASP A 538 33.84 4.56 -1.01
N PHE A 539 34.61 3.85 -0.17
CA PHE A 539 34.45 2.42 0.10
C PHE A 539 33.98 2.18 1.55
N ASP A 540 32.84 1.51 1.72
CA ASP A 540 32.39 0.98 3.01
C ASP A 540 32.50 -0.56 2.99
N VAL A 541 33.32 -1.13 3.89
CA VAL A 541 33.45 -2.59 4.07
C VAL A 541 32.81 -2.97 5.41
N VAL A 542 31.83 -3.88 5.36
CA VAL A 542 31.19 -4.44 6.56
C VAL A 542 31.64 -5.90 6.70
N ASP A 543 32.56 -6.15 7.64
CA ASP A 543 32.84 -7.49 8.14
C ASP A 543 32.14 -7.69 9.49
N ASN A 544 31.61 -8.89 9.73
CA ASN A 544 30.71 -9.23 10.83
C ASN A 544 31.36 -9.15 12.23
N GLN A 545 32.59 -8.64 12.39
CA GLN A 545 33.17 -8.42 13.72
C GLN A 545 33.93 -7.10 13.98
N GLN A 546 34.24 -6.22 13.01
CA GLN A 546 34.86 -4.90 13.32
C GLN A 546 34.55 -3.81 12.27
N LYS A 547 34.24 -2.59 12.72
CA LYS A 547 34.14 -1.37 11.89
C LYS A 547 35.48 -0.64 11.85
N PHE A 548 35.99 -0.32 10.66
CA PHE A 548 37.13 0.59 10.49
C PHE A 548 36.66 1.94 9.91
N ARG A 549 37.21 3.05 10.43
CA ARG A 549 37.15 4.39 9.84
C ARG A 549 38.55 4.75 9.34
N LEU A 550 38.66 5.17 8.09
CA LEU A 550 39.85 5.88 7.58
C LEU A 550 39.58 7.39 7.67
N CYS A 551 40.50 8.14 8.28
CA CYS A 551 40.45 9.59 8.42
C CYS A 551 41.50 10.27 7.52
N GLU A 552 41.10 11.41 6.97
CA GLU A 552 41.85 12.61 6.53
C GLU A 552 42.56 12.67 5.17
N CYS A 553 42.15 13.65 4.34
CA CYS A 553 42.87 14.92 4.17
C CYS A 553 41.94 16.00 3.58
N VAL A 554 41.69 17.09 4.33
CA VAL A 554 41.05 18.33 3.82
C VAL A 554 42.11 19.40 3.69
N GLN A 555 42.44 19.79 2.46
CA GLN A 555 43.16 21.04 2.19
C GLN A 555 42.16 22.19 2.15
N VAL A 556 42.38 23.18 3.02
CA VAL A 556 41.60 24.41 3.17
C VAL A 556 42.23 25.50 2.31
N TRP A 557 41.43 26.21 1.51
CA TRP A 557 41.74 27.59 1.09
C TRP A 557 40.50 28.51 1.21
N ASN A 558 40.68 29.55 2.04
CA ASN A 558 39.99 30.84 2.12
C ASN A 558 38.50 30.90 2.52
N VAL A 559 38.26 30.83 3.83
CA VAL A 559 37.20 31.61 4.51
C VAL A 559 37.87 32.66 5.39
N LYS A 560 37.51 33.94 5.23
CA LYS A 560 37.91 35.02 6.14
C LYS A 560 36.93 35.12 7.31
N PHE A 561 37.52 35.27 8.50
CA PHE A 561 37.00 35.16 9.86
C PHE A 561 36.27 36.38 10.43
N SER A 562 35.51 36.15 11.51
CA SER A 562 35.54 36.91 12.80
C SER A 562 34.39 36.44 13.72
N PHE A 563 34.51 36.14 15.03
CA PHE A 563 35.60 35.94 15.98
C PHE A 563 35.02 35.12 17.17
N ALA A 564 35.89 34.35 17.82
CA ALA A 564 35.61 33.36 18.85
C ALA A 564 35.80 33.87 20.30
N SER A 565 35.40 33.04 21.28
CA SER A 565 36.06 32.87 22.59
C SER A 565 35.31 31.82 23.43
N LEU A 566 35.88 30.89 24.22
CA LEU A 566 37.17 30.18 24.33
C LEU A 566 37.04 29.26 25.57
N HIS A 567 37.61 28.06 25.52
CA HIS A 567 38.10 27.10 26.57
C HIS A 567 37.42 27.00 27.97
N HIS A 568 37.23 25.81 28.57
CA HIS A 568 38.29 24.89 29.07
C HIS A 568 37.77 23.47 29.43
N HIS A 569 38.70 22.51 29.45
CA HIS A 569 38.60 21.14 29.98
C HIS A 569 38.56 21.07 31.53
N CYS A 570 37.91 20.04 32.08
CA CYS A 570 38.37 19.28 33.26
C CYS A 570 37.70 17.88 33.32
N ASN A 571 38.51 16.83 33.47
CA ASN A 571 38.12 15.47 33.86
C ASN A 571 38.17 15.34 35.40
N LEU A 572 37.29 14.52 35.99
CA LEU A 572 37.56 13.46 37.01
C LEU A 572 36.39 13.21 38.00
N LEU A 573 35.98 11.92 38.05
CA LEU A 573 35.63 11.06 39.21
C LEU A 573 34.41 11.27 40.14
N SER A 574 33.88 10.09 40.56
CA SER A 574 33.08 9.70 41.76
C SER A 574 31.60 10.13 41.81
N GLU A 575 30.62 9.20 41.80
CA GLU A 575 30.08 8.33 42.89
C GLU A 575 29.09 9.02 43.87
N PHE A 576 28.08 8.26 44.32
CA PHE A 576 26.94 8.54 45.24
C PHE A 576 25.74 9.30 44.62
N SER A 577 24.55 8.71 44.42
CA SER A 577 23.54 8.08 45.31
C SER A 577 22.48 9.05 45.87
N GLU A 578 21.22 8.69 45.61
CA GLU A 578 20.04 8.82 46.48
C GLU A 578 19.46 10.18 46.91
N THR A 579 18.18 10.32 46.53
CA THR A 579 17.02 10.74 47.34
C THR A 579 16.63 12.21 47.55
N GLN A 580 15.40 12.46 47.11
CA GLN A 580 14.29 13.14 47.80
C GLN A 580 14.12 14.67 47.79
N ARG A 581 12.90 15.02 47.33
CA ARG A 581 11.96 16.09 47.77
C ARG A 581 12.18 17.52 47.28
N SER A 582 11.27 17.92 46.38
CA SER A 582 10.26 18.98 46.58
C SER A 582 10.68 20.23 47.35
N CYS A 583 10.75 21.36 46.65
CA CYS A 583 10.19 22.64 47.11
C CYS A 583 10.07 23.64 45.94
N ASP A 584 8.82 24.03 45.66
CA ASP A 584 8.45 25.15 44.81
C ASP A 584 8.79 26.51 45.47
N ILE A 585 9.48 27.37 44.70
CA ILE A 585 9.25 28.84 44.49
C ILE A 585 9.47 29.77 45.72
N PRO A 586 9.77 31.11 45.64
CA PRO A 586 10.00 32.05 44.51
C PRO A 586 11.27 32.94 44.62
N THR A 587 11.66 33.66 43.55
CA THR A 587 11.69 35.16 43.49
C THR A 587 12.28 35.70 42.18
N LYS A 588 11.56 36.65 41.59
CA LYS A 588 12.01 37.58 40.53
C LYS A 588 12.82 38.72 41.16
N LEU A 589 13.81 39.27 40.44
CA LEU A 589 13.85 40.67 39.96
C LEU A 589 15.27 41.09 39.55
N CYS A 590 15.41 41.57 38.32
CA CYS A 590 16.09 42.84 38.01
C CYS A 590 15.58 43.34 36.64
N VAL A 591 15.00 44.54 36.65
CA VAL A 591 14.65 45.41 35.51
C VAL A 591 15.35 46.74 35.80
N PRO A 592 15.62 47.57 34.79
CA PRO A 592 15.36 48.99 35.01
C PRO A 592 14.54 49.65 33.88
N ASN A 593 13.47 50.34 34.34
CA ASN A 593 12.92 51.65 33.94
C ASN A 593 12.37 51.86 32.51
N CYS A 594 11.25 52.58 32.26
CA CYS A 594 10.44 53.50 33.08
C CYS A 594 9.01 53.69 32.50
N THR A 595 8.02 53.65 33.40
CA THR A 595 6.79 54.48 33.52
C THR A 595 5.85 54.81 32.33
N ALA A 596 4.58 54.38 32.45
CA ALA A 596 3.39 55.27 32.55
C ALA A 596 2.16 54.47 33.02
N THR A 597 1.24 55.15 33.69
CA THR A 597 0.36 54.67 34.78
C THR A 597 -1.16 54.74 34.51
N HIS A 598 -1.92 53.96 35.29
CA HIS A 598 -3.36 54.01 35.71
C HIS A 598 -4.32 52.95 35.10
N ARG A 599 -4.79 51.94 35.88
CA ARG A 599 -6.02 51.84 36.74
C ARG A 599 -7.33 51.88 35.91
N LEU A 600 -8.36 51.01 36.01
CA LEU A 600 -8.95 50.08 36.99
C LEU A 600 -9.88 49.07 36.24
N GLN A 601 -10.19 47.91 36.84
CA GLN A 601 -11.23 46.91 36.45
C GLN A 601 -12.68 47.36 36.86
N PRO A 602 -13.80 46.60 36.65
CA PRO A 602 -14.22 45.57 35.67
C PRO A 602 -15.67 45.86 35.12
N PRO A 603 -16.57 44.86 34.97
CA PRO A 603 -17.10 44.23 33.75
C PRO A 603 -18.42 44.85 33.21
N ILE A 604 -18.86 44.54 31.97
CA ILE A 604 -20.27 44.56 31.47
C ILE A 604 -20.30 44.15 29.96
N LYS A 605 -21.20 43.21 29.59
CA LYS A 605 -21.74 42.91 28.22
C LYS A 605 -22.86 43.92 27.86
N PRO A 606 -23.51 43.97 26.67
CA PRO A 606 -23.21 43.53 25.30
C PRO A 606 -23.58 44.60 24.20
N LEU A 607 -23.46 44.20 22.91
CA LEU A 607 -24.25 44.62 21.72
C LEU A 607 -23.90 45.88 20.89
N ALA A 608 -24.17 45.72 19.59
CA ALA A 608 -24.38 46.68 18.49
C ALA A 608 -23.21 46.98 17.51
N SER A 609 -23.25 46.24 16.39
CA SER A 609 -23.34 46.72 14.99
C SER A 609 -22.96 48.18 14.67
N GLU A 610 -22.08 48.40 13.67
CA GLU A 610 -22.45 48.68 12.27
C GLU A 610 -21.21 48.96 11.38
N LEU A 611 -21.39 48.67 10.09
CA LEU A 611 -20.45 48.72 8.95
C LEU A 611 -20.19 50.15 8.42
N PRO A 612 -19.32 50.32 7.40
CA PRO A 612 -19.80 50.41 6.00
C PRO A 612 -18.92 49.58 5.03
N ILE A 613 -19.43 48.68 4.18
CA ILE A 613 -20.17 48.81 2.91
C ILE A 613 -19.42 49.57 1.80
N LEU A 614 -19.06 48.86 0.71
CA LEU A 614 -19.37 49.26 -0.67
C LEU A 614 -19.35 48.08 -1.66
N TRP A 615 -20.34 48.14 -2.55
CA TRP A 615 -20.99 47.16 -3.45
C TRP A 615 -20.44 47.22 -4.89
N VAL A 616 -20.82 46.45 -5.93
CA VAL A 616 -21.44 45.13 -6.29
C VAL A 616 -21.44 45.13 -7.84
N ASN A 617 -21.46 43.95 -8.50
CA ASN A 617 -22.30 43.64 -9.68
C ASN A 617 -22.09 42.17 -10.10
N GLU A 618 -23.06 41.36 -10.49
CA GLU A 618 -24.52 41.31 -10.30
C GLU A 618 -24.96 39.95 -10.91
N ASN A 619 -25.42 38.99 -10.09
CA ASN A 619 -26.53 38.06 -10.35
C ASN A 619 -26.74 37.17 -9.12
N VAL A 620 -27.91 37.36 -8.52
CA VAL A 620 -28.33 36.92 -7.20
C VAL A 620 -29.09 35.59 -7.28
N TRP A 621 -28.86 34.71 -6.29
CA TRP A 621 -29.89 33.78 -5.79
C TRP A 621 -30.03 33.99 -4.29
N SER A 622 -31.27 34.15 -3.83
CA SER A 622 -31.67 34.44 -2.46
C SER A 622 -31.95 33.16 -1.67
N TYR A 623 -31.55 33.15 -0.39
CA TYR A 623 -31.88 32.09 0.56
C TYR A 623 -33.23 32.37 1.23
N ILE A 624 -34.15 31.41 1.18
CA ILE A 624 -35.33 31.33 2.04
C ILE A 624 -35.08 30.18 3.02
N PHE A 625 -35.01 30.49 4.32
CA PHE A 625 -35.09 29.48 5.37
C PHE A 625 -36.56 29.15 5.63
N ASN A 626 -36.91 27.87 5.60
CA ASN A 626 -38.19 27.36 6.13
C ASN A 626 -37.93 26.61 7.44
N PRO A 627 -38.69 26.84 8.54
CA PRO A 627 -38.45 26.19 9.84
C PRO A 627 -38.98 24.75 9.97
N ASP A 628 -39.70 24.24 8.98
CA ASP A 628 -40.32 22.91 9.07
C ASP A 628 -39.64 21.93 8.11
N GLY A 629 -39.17 20.82 8.68
CA GLY A 629 -38.29 19.85 8.03
C GLY A 629 -38.84 19.16 6.78
N TYR A 630 -37.97 18.27 6.28
CA TYR A 630 -38.08 17.38 5.12
C TYR A 630 -37.42 17.89 3.82
N SER A 631 -36.35 17.17 3.48
CA SER A 631 -35.78 16.95 2.14
C SER A 631 -34.85 18.03 1.58
N PHE A 632 -33.58 17.65 1.41
CA PHE A 632 -32.71 18.23 0.39
C PHE A 632 -32.49 17.19 -0.72
N LEU A 633 -33.15 17.38 -1.85
CA LEU A 633 -32.48 17.26 -3.14
C LEU A 633 -31.60 18.50 -3.28
N ILE A 634 -30.38 18.38 -3.78
CA ILE A 634 -29.75 19.37 -4.66
C ILE A 634 -28.51 18.75 -5.33
N SER A 635 -28.41 19.11 -6.62
CA SER A 635 -27.35 18.94 -7.60
C SER A 635 -26.03 19.59 -7.23
#